data_AF-A0A1Y4QS51-F1
#
_entry.id   AF-A0A1Y4QS51-F1
#
_cell.length_a   1.000
_cell.length_b   1.000
_cell.length_c   1.000
_cell.angle_alpha   90.00
_cell.angle_beta   90.00
_cell.angle_gamma   90.00
#
_symmetry.space_group_name_H-M   'P 1'
#
loop_
_entity.id
_entity.type
_entity.pdbx_description
1 polymer ?
#
loop_
_entity_poly.entity_id
_entity_poly.type
_entity_poly.pdbx_seq_one_letter_code
_entity_poly.pdbx_strand_id
1 'polypeptide(L)'
;MKKRKVMKGVLAAALATTLVSQFAYTAVNANMLDDSDLENKNVVEPEAWGAVPNEAQLQYHEEELAAFVHFGMNTFTDKEWGDGQEDPLSFNPTGDIATYADSYVEALKNAGFKRLIVTAKHHDGFCIWPSAYTEHDIENSPYKDGKGDVLAEISAACTKHNMDMGLYLSPWDVNAESYGYYDENGNSLLDESGNPINGMTMDEVKEKDALDYNDYYVNQITEIVTNPIYGNNGRFVEWWMDGAKGEGGDAQEYDMDRILSTIKENEPGVLIFGGGTDGGIHWIGNEKGQASEETWAKVDSEKGDGYSEADGFTYGIPDGDHWSVPESDVSITAGWFYHDGDNPKSMSQLSKIYFDTIGNGSPLLLNFPPNKTGDLDGTIYSRLNEFKNAIAETFDTNLVTGASASASSVYENALQYSPTKVIDGDDETYWTTEKGTNTGVIEIQFDEAKQFDVVSIEEYITKGQRISEFNVEYQRENGEWAVFGDGKTIGAKKLLRSDPVTATAIRINITGSQAEPMISEVGVYEAADDFKATQPLPAAYTKFVPGDEGLSLNKGSWDDDGKGNTGWHEQADGSYTTTDGWANIKYTFEGTYFALVGTKGPNYGAFDIYIDGKYISSASCSAASETPNQILYESPTLSNGEHSIQLTTGTNRGKVNFAYGYYLGVNENGLFEIEADSYQVNEGDAVKVKIKRNGGSTGEVTVNVTTPPGTAVQGQYYENITNETITFKDGEKTKYITVQTIDNLSVTGNKDFYVEIFTPTGGAELGMKSTARVVIIEDDVRIADAVEQTSNISESWYKAENWAEFDAAYLNAKAAVDNPDLSDDDKMRLSNALLEAYGNLQTISQYTVRNAMIMPDEFDEEKLLEAELGVLDSSHDNIVKDEYLKMVNGNDYSNGRMIDKIKEGNTITVPLNTTHAGTYSFDFDYKATADMTLSISGEGIQSQTVELKAADAQMSTKSIDVIVDNPGITNLVITATGEGMVALDGAKVTLKNVDEGDVTAIEIVSKPSKTVYTVGDELDLTGMQVVAKLKDGTTMDVTNRVTVTGFDSSSEGTKTVTVHYGTEFSATFEIIVKGKVDNVTDGDDNNSTQDPSVSEKPGANNGQNANATDTGDQQTMAIFALGIIISGAVYIVVKRKKEYDHN
;
A
#
# COMPACT_ATOMS: atom_id res chain seq x y z
N MET A 1 -41.34 23.87 38.35
CA MET A 1 -40.76 25.10 37.77
C MET A 1 -39.68 24.70 36.78
N LYS A 2 -39.63 25.43 35.67
CA LYS A 2 -38.99 25.09 34.38
C LYS A 2 -37.51 24.62 34.48
N LYS A 3 -37.23 23.40 34.02
CA LYS A 3 -36.28 23.01 32.94
C LYS A 3 -36.02 21.50 32.99
N ARG A 4 -35.88 20.91 31.79
CA ARG A 4 -35.63 19.49 31.44
C ARG A 4 -36.82 18.52 31.49
N LYS A 5 -37.35 18.20 30.31
CA LYS A 5 -37.82 16.86 29.95
C LYS A 5 -38.01 16.71 28.43
N VAL A 6 -37.52 15.58 27.90
CA VAL A 6 -37.95 14.84 26.69
C VAL A 6 -37.36 15.37 25.35
N MET A 7 -36.77 14.58 24.43
CA MET A 7 -36.94 13.15 24.08
C MET A 7 -35.66 12.57 23.42
N LYS A 8 -35.32 11.31 23.75
CA LYS A 8 -34.65 10.37 22.84
C LYS A 8 -35.70 9.89 21.83
N GLY A 9 -35.32 9.78 20.56
CA GLY A 9 -36.08 9.09 19.52
C GLY A 9 -36.10 9.86 18.21
N VAL A 10 -35.19 9.51 17.29
CA VAL A 10 -35.43 9.08 15.90
C VAL A 10 -34.07 8.73 15.30
N LEU A 11 -33.72 7.45 15.39
CA LEU A 11 -32.97 6.75 14.35
C LEU A 11 -33.95 6.58 13.17
N ALA A 12 -33.46 6.72 11.93
CA ALA A 12 -34.19 6.68 10.64
C ALA A 12 -34.71 8.03 10.11
N ALA A 13 -33.82 8.79 9.46
CA ALA A 13 -34.08 9.57 8.24
C ALA A 13 -32.78 10.23 7.73
N ALA A 14 -31.74 9.43 7.48
CA ALA A 14 -30.66 9.82 6.58
C ALA A 14 -30.96 9.13 5.24
N LEU A 15 -31.96 9.63 4.51
CA LEU A 15 -32.14 9.31 3.10
C LEU A 15 -31.52 10.44 2.32
N ALA A 16 -30.43 10.10 1.64
CA ALA A 16 -29.75 10.88 0.63
C ALA A 16 -30.77 11.57 -0.28
N THR A 17 -30.82 12.89 -0.19
CA THR A 17 -31.29 13.75 -1.27
C THR A 17 -30.03 14.16 -2.01
N THR A 18 -29.59 13.33 -2.96
CA THR A 18 -28.73 13.77 -4.04
C THR A 18 -29.55 14.78 -4.85
N LEU A 19 -29.41 16.05 -4.47
CA LEU A 19 -29.72 17.17 -5.34
C LEU A 19 -28.77 17.05 -6.54
N VAL A 20 -29.25 16.44 -7.62
CA VAL A 20 -28.73 16.77 -8.94
C VAL A 20 -29.04 18.25 -9.12
N SER A 21 -28.04 19.09 -8.83
CA SER A 21 -28.11 20.50 -9.18
C SER A 21 -28.02 20.58 -10.70
N GLN A 22 -29.17 20.49 -11.38
CA GLN A 22 -29.35 21.18 -12.64
C GLN A 22 -29.23 22.68 -12.32
N PHE A 23 -28.00 23.18 -12.22
CA PHE A 23 -27.76 24.59 -12.44
C PHE A 23 -28.09 24.83 -13.90
N ALA A 24 -29.30 25.33 -14.15
CA ALA A 24 -29.48 26.20 -15.29
C ALA A 24 -28.50 27.36 -15.07
N TYR A 25 -27.32 27.29 -15.68
CA TYR A 25 -26.39 28.39 -15.72
C TYR A 25 -27.13 29.54 -16.40
N THR A 26 -27.64 30.48 -15.61
CA THR A 26 -28.05 31.76 -16.15
C THR A 26 -26.76 32.42 -16.60
N ALA A 27 -26.44 32.30 -17.88
CA ALA A 27 -25.50 33.18 -18.55
C ALA A 27 -25.84 34.59 -18.08
N VAL A 28 -24.91 35.20 -17.34
CA VAL A 28 -24.99 36.63 -17.08
C VAL A 28 -25.01 37.23 -18.48
N ASN A 29 -26.07 37.97 -18.84
CA ASN A 29 -26.01 38.89 -19.97
C ASN A 29 -25.02 40.00 -19.60
N ALA A 30 -23.74 39.65 -19.46
CA ALA A 30 -22.64 40.56 -19.30
C ALA A 30 -22.34 41.11 -20.68
N ASN A 31 -22.13 42.42 -20.77
CA ASN A 31 -21.51 42.98 -21.96
C ASN A 31 -20.06 42.49 -21.94
N MET A 32 -19.71 41.56 -22.83
CA MET A 32 -18.34 41.12 -23.03
C MET A 32 -17.52 42.28 -23.62
N LEU A 33 -16.33 42.50 -23.09
CA LEU A 33 -15.38 43.54 -23.50
C LEU A 33 -14.32 42.91 -24.40
N ASP A 34 -14.07 43.52 -25.55
CA ASP A 34 -12.92 43.21 -26.42
C ASP A 34 -11.93 44.38 -26.47
N ASP A 35 -10.83 44.24 -27.20
CA ASP A 35 -9.81 45.30 -27.36
C ASP A 35 -10.38 46.66 -27.80
N SER A 36 -11.49 46.67 -28.54
CA SER A 36 -12.10 47.91 -29.04
C SER A 36 -12.85 48.70 -27.96
N ASP A 37 -13.18 48.05 -26.85
CA ASP A 37 -13.80 48.65 -25.67
C ASP A 37 -12.78 49.19 -24.64
N LEU A 38 -11.49 48.88 -24.81
CA LEU A 38 -10.43 49.16 -23.83
C LEU A 38 -9.59 50.40 -24.17
N GLU A 39 -8.98 50.98 -23.14
CA GLU A 39 -8.13 52.17 -23.25
C GLU A 39 -6.64 51.80 -23.24
N ASN A 40 -5.86 52.39 -24.15
CA ASN A 40 -4.40 52.34 -24.08
C ASN A 40 -3.89 53.31 -22.99
N LYS A 41 -3.77 52.80 -21.77
CA LYS A 41 -3.29 53.56 -20.61
C LYS A 41 -2.42 52.68 -19.73
N ASN A 42 -1.47 53.31 -19.06
CA ASN A 42 -0.68 52.66 -18.01
C ASN A 42 -1.47 52.75 -16.71
N VAL A 43 -1.73 51.59 -16.12
CA VAL A 43 -2.39 51.46 -14.82
C VAL A 43 -1.41 50.90 -13.82
N VAL A 44 -1.72 51.03 -12.53
CA VAL A 44 -0.91 50.38 -11.50
C VAL A 44 -1.18 48.89 -11.58
N GLU A 45 -0.12 48.09 -11.62
CA GLU A 45 -0.27 46.63 -11.71
C GLU A 45 -1.02 46.07 -10.49
N PRO A 46 -1.91 45.08 -10.68
CA PRO A 46 -2.50 44.33 -9.58
C PRO A 46 -1.46 43.76 -8.61
N GLU A 47 -1.81 43.75 -7.32
CA GLU A 47 -0.97 43.20 -6.26
C GLU A 47 -0.92 41.66 -6.33
N ALA A 48 0.18 41.09 -5.85
CA ALA A 48 0.30 39.65 -5.64
C ALA A 48 -0.66 39.19 -4.52
N TRP A 49 -1.04 37.91 -4.54
CA TRP A 49 -1.91 37.29 -3.54
C TRP A 49 -1.26 36.05 -2.94
N GLY A 50 -1.25 35.94 -1.61
CA GLY A 50 -0.67 34.82 -0.90
C GLY A 50 0.83 34.68 -1.11
N ALA A 51 1.34 33.46 -0.93
CA ALA A 51 2.71 33.12 -1.30
C ALA A 51 2.87 33.12 -2.84
N VAL A 52 4.06 33.52 -3.30
CA VAL A 52 4.43 33.57 -4.71
C VAL A 52 5.70 32.75 -4.94
N PRO A 53 5.88 32.14 -6.13
CA PRO A 53 7.10 31.41 -6.46
C PRO A 53 8.30 32.36 -6.49
N ASN A 54 9.46 31.84 -6.10
CA ASN A 54 10.74 32.44 -6.50
C ASN A 54 11.09 32.03 -7.95
N GLU A 55 12.19 32.58 -8.49
CA GLU A 55 12.63 32.33 -9.88
C GLU A 55 12.87 30.84 -10.17
N ALA A 56 13.49 30.08 -9.26
CA ALA A 56 13.75 28.66 -9.46
C ALA A 56 12.47 27.80 -9.39
N GLN A 57 11.52 28.17 -8.54
CA GLN A 57 10.21 27.50 -8.45
C GLN A 57 9.36 27.77 -9.68
N LEU A 58 9.38 29.01 -10.18
CA LEU A 58 8.70 29.38 -11.42
C LEU A 58 9.31 28.62 -12.60
N GLN A 59 10.64 28.62 -12.71
CA GLN A 59 11.34 27.83 -13.72
C GLN A 59 10.94 26.35 -13.67
N TYR A 60 10.85 25.73 -12.48
CA TYR A 60 10.47 24.32 -12.42
C TYR A 60 9.03 24.06 -12.91
N HIS A 61 8.09 24.96 -12.59
CA HIS A 61 6.74 24.88 -13.14
C HIS A 61 6.73 24.99 -14.68
N GLU A 62 7.52 25.89 -15.26
CA GLU A 62 7.66 26.06 -16.71
C GLU A 62 8.36 24.88 -17.39
N GLU A 63 9.25 24.21 -16.68
CA GLU A 63 10.01 23.08 -17.22
C GLU A 63 9.16 21.83 -17.42
N GLU A 64 8.16 21.62 -16.54
CA GLU A 64 7.17 20.53 -16.50
C GLU A 64 7.74 19.12 -16.34
N LEU A 65 8.77 18.76 -17.10
CA LEU A 65 9.36 17.43 -17.20
C LEU A 65 10.78 17.39 -16.60
N ALA A 66 10.92 16.65 -15.51
CA ALA A 66 12.17 16.25 -14.89
C ALA A 66 12.41 14.75 -15.04
N ALA A 67 13.67 14.35 -15.22
CA ALA A 67 14.07 12.95 -15.27
C ALA A 67 14.78 12.56 -13.99
N PHE A 68 14.63 11.32 -13.56
CA PHE A 68 15.38 10.74 -12.44
C PHE A 68 16.19 9.53 -12.93
N VAL A 69 17.36 9.28 -12.35
CA VAL A 69 18.14 8.07 -12.58
C VAL A 69 18.53 7.44 -11.23
N HIS A 70 17.92 6.30 -10.96
CA HIS A 70 18.34 5.35 -9.93
C HIS A 70 19.35 4.37 -10.51
N PHE A 71 20.62 4.51 -10.13
CA PHE A 71 21.70 3.63 -10.56
C PHE A 71 22.76 3.50 -9.47
N GLY A 72 22.99 2.29 -8.99
CA GLY A 72 23.84 2.06 -7.83
C GLY A 72 23.96 0.58 -7.53
N MET A 73 24.30 0.24 -6.29
CA MET A 73 24.51 -1.14 -5.84
C MET A 73 23.27 -2.02 -6.11
N ASN A 74 22.08 -1.47 -5.91
CA ASN A 74 20.79 -2.15 -6.04
C ASN A 74 20.52 -2.69 -7.46
N THR A 75 21.05 -2.02 -8.50
CA THR A 75 21.04 -2.53 -9.89
C THR A 75 21.80 -3.86 -10.03
N PHE A 76 22.84 -4.08 -9.21
CA PHE A 76 23.70 -5.28 -9.27
C PHE A 76 23.25 -6.37 -8.31
N THR A 77 22.51 -6.01 -7.26
CA THR A 77 21.94 -6.95 -6.28
C THR A 77 20.48 -7.31 -6.55
N ASP A 78 19.84 -6.70 -7.56
CA ASP A 78 18.46 -6.95 -7.97
C ASP A 78 17.44 -6.63 -6.87
N LYS A 79 17.75 -5.59 -6.08
CA LYS A 79 16.93 -5.08 -4.98
C LYS A 79 16.40 -3.68 -5.31
N GLU A 80 15.33 -3.27 -4.66
CA GLU A 80 14.90 -1.87 -4.64
C GLU A 80 15.61 -1.11 -3.51
N TRP A 81 15.67 -1.71 -2.33
CA TRP A 81 16.40 -1.21 -1.17
C TRP A 81 17.50 -2.20 -0.77
N GLY A 82 18.74 -1.73 -0.68
CA GLY A 82 19.85 -2.52 -0.16
C GLY A 82 19.92 -2.49 1.37
N ASP A 83 20.69 -3.41 1.94
CA ASP A 83 20.84 -3.60 3.39
C ASP A 83 22.15 -3.03 3.94
N GLY A 84 22.93 -2.34 3.09
CA GLY A 84 24.21 -1.74 3.45
C GLY A 84 25.33 -2.74 3.67
N GLN A 85 25.09 -4.05 3.48
CA GLN A 85 26.08 -5.12 3.60
C GLN A 85 26.55 -5.63 2.23
N GLU A 86 26.11 -4.99 1.15
CA GLU A 86 26.52 -5.35 -0.19
C GLU A 86 28.05 -5.22 -0.38
N ASP A 87 28.67 -6.18 -1.07
CA ASP A 87 30.11 -6.12 -1.36
C ASP A 87 30.36 -5.09 -2.48
N PRO A 88 31.17 -4.01 -2.27
CA PRO A 88 31.57 -3.06 -3.31
C PRO A 88 32.10 -3.72 -4.59
N LEU A 89 32.65 -4.92 -4.49
CA LEU A 89 33.12 -5.69 -5.65
C LEU A 89 32.01 -6.13 -6.60
N SER A 90 30.75 -6.12 -6.15
CA SER A 90 29.57 -6.45 -6.94
C SER A 90 29.19 -5.32 -7.90
N PHE A 91 29.53 -4.08 -7.57
CA PHE A 91 29.32 -2.93 -8.45
C PHE A 91 30.34 -2.97 -9.59
N ASN A 92 29.95 -3.56 -10.73
CA ASN A 92 30.84 -3.68 -11.89
C ASN A 92 30.09 -3.49 -13.21
N PRO A 93 29.72 -2.24 -13.54
CA PRO A 93 29.15 -1.91 -14.83
C PRO A 93 30.03 -2.42 -15.96
N THR A 94 29.46 -3.24 -16.85
CA THR A 94 30.23 -3.87 -17.94
C THR A 94 30.38 -2.95 -19.16
N GLY A 95 29.61 -1.86 -19.22
CA GLY A 95 29.60 -0.88 -20.29
C GLY A 95 30.42 0.38 -20.00
N ASP A 96 30.49 1.27 -20.99
CA ASP A 96 31.13 2.58 -20.85
C ASP A 96 30.09 3.64 -20.47
N ILE A 97 29.93 3.84 -19.16
CA ILE A 97 28.93 4.75 -18.59
C ILE A 97 29.01 6.15 -19.21
N ALA A 98 30.18 6.75 -19.38
CA ALA A 98 30.32 8.05 -20.04
C ALA A 98 29.67 8.11 -21.44
N THR A 99 29.78 7.04 -22.23
CA THR A 99 29.16 6.96 -23.57
C THR A 99 27.65 6.77 -23.48
N TYR A 100 27.18 5.95 -22.54
CA TYR A 100 25.75 5.68 -22.36
C TYR A 100 25.01 6.86 -21.73
N ALA A 101 25.61 7.51 -20.73
CA ALA A 101 25.14 8.75 -20.15
C ALA A 101 25.00 9.86 -21.19
N ASP A 102 25.98 10.01 -22.08
CA ASP A 102 25.86 10.92 -23.21
C ASP A 102 24.62 10.64 -24.07
N SER A 103 24.33 9.36 -24.31
CA SER A 103 23.24 8.91 -25.17
C SER A 103 21.86 9.11 -24.53
N TYR A 104 21.66 8.69 -23.27
CA TYR A 104 20.36 8.87 -22.62
C TYR A 104 20.11 10.32 -22.20
N VAL A 105 21.13 11.10 -21.81
CA VAL A 105 20.94 12.54 -21.54
C VAL A 105 20.53 13.28 -22.81
N GLU A 106 21.15 12.97 -23.95
CA GLU A 106 20.73 13.50 -25.26
C GLU A 106 19.29 13.11 -25.58
N ALA A 107 18.92 11.84 -25.38
CA ALA A 107 17.57 11.35 -25.64
C ALA A 107 16.52 12.04 -24.77
N LEU A 108 16.78 12.17 -23.46
CA LEU A 108 15.92 12.88 -22.51
C LEU A 108 15.77 14.36 -22.89
N LYS A 109 16.88 15.05 -23.19
CA LYS A 109 16.83 16.47 -23.61
C LYS A 109 16.00 16.64 -24.87
N ASN A 110 16.19 15.75 -25.85
CA ASN A 110 15.43 15.74 -27.10
C ASN A 110 13.95 15.36 -26.93
N ALA A 111 13.59 14.71 -25.82
CA ALA A 111 12.23 14.35 -25.46
C ALA A 111 11.49 15.42 -24.64
N GLY A 112 12.17 16.49 -24.26
CA GLY A 112 11.57 17.65 -23.59
C GLY A 112 12.01 17.84 -22.14
N PHE A 113 12.60 16.81 -21.52
CA PHE A 113 13.10 16.89 -20.14
C PHE A 113 14.12 18.02 -19.97
N LYS A 114 14.00 18.78 -18.88
CA LYS A 114 14.80 19.99 -18.64
C LYS A 114 15.87 19.82 -17.58
N ARG A 115 15.62 18.90 -16.64
CA ARG A 115 16.57 18.49 -15.59
C ARG A 115 16.68 16.98 -15.47
N LEU A 116 17.83 16.52 -14.98
CA LEU A 116 18.10 15.12 -14.60
C LEU A 116 18.61 15.06 -13.16
N ILE A 117 17.87 14.39 -12.28
CA ILE A 117 18.27 14.09 -10.91
C ILE A 117 19.00 12.75 -10.89
N VAL A 118 20.11 12.66 -10.15
CA VAL A 118 20.94 11.44 -10.07
C VAL A 118 21.09 10.99 -8.63
N THR A 119 20.84 9.71 -8.38
CA THR A 119 21.10 9.04 -7.09
C THR A 119 22.59 8.86 -6.85
N ALA A 120 23.22 9.84 -6.22
CA ALA A 120 24.65 9.74 -5.88
C ALA A 120 24.90 8.70 -4.79
N LYS A 121 23.99 8.61 -3.82
CA LYS A 121 23.96 7.62 -2.75
C LYS A 121 22.51 7.28 -2.42
N HIS A 122 22.15 6.01 -2.46
CA HIS A 122 20.84 5.50 -2.05
C HIS A 122 20.87 5.02 -0.58
N HIS A 123 19.76 4.48 -0.06
CA HIS A 123 19.65 4.05 1.34
C HIS A 123 20.72 3.04 1.79
N ASP A 124 21.19 2.19 0.86
CA ASP A 124 22.29 1.24 1.08
C ASP A 124 23.63 1.92 1.43
N GLY A 125 23.76 3.23 1.21
CA GLY A 125 24.95 4.00 1.58
C GLY A 125 26.07 3.95 0.54
N PHE A 126 25.93 3.17 -0.54
CA PHE A 126 26.97 3.07 -1.57
C PHE A 126 27.12 4.36 -2.37
N CYS A 127 28.31 4.96 -2.33
CA CYS A 127 28.61 6.19 -3.06
C CYS A 127 29.12 5.88 -4.48
N ILE A 128 28.43 6.36 -5.52
CA ILE A 128 28.83 6.13 -6.93
C ILE A 128 29.95 7.06 -7.43
N TRP A 129 30.55 7.83 -6.53
CA TRP A 129 31.73 8.67 -6.71
C TRP A 129 32.78 8.28 -5.65
N PRO A 130 34.08 8.54 -5.89
CA PRO A 130 35.12 8.24 -4.91
C PRO A 130 35.04 9.26 -3.76
N SER A 131 34.46 8.84 -2.64
CA SER A 131 34.16 9.69 -1.48
C SER A 131 35.30 9.63 -0.47
N ALA A 132 35.80 10.78 0.00
CA ALA A 132 36.86 10.80 1.02
C ALA A 132 36.41 10.31 2.41
N TYR A 133 35.12 10.00 2.58
CA TYR A 133 34.48 9.78 3.89
C TYR A 133 34.00 8.36 4.13
N THR A 134 34.01 7.46 3.13
CA THR A 134 33.58 6.05 3.29
C THR A 134 34.42 5.12 2.41
N GLU A 135 34.56 3.87 2.82
CA GLU A 135 35.10 2.79 1.97
C GLU A 135 34.00 2.04 1.20
N HIS A 136 32.73 2.31 1.51
CA HIS A 136 31.58 1.75 0.81
C HIS A 136 31.22 2.61 -0.41
N ASP A 137 32.15 2.66 -1.35
CA ASP A 137 32.07 3.51 -2.54
C ASP A 137 32.69 2.87 -3.78
N ILE A 138 32.66 3.62 -4.89
CA ILE A 138 33.15 3.17 -6.18
C ILE A 138 34.68 2.95 -6.23
N GLU A 139 35.48 3.58 -5.36
CA GLU A 139 36.94 3.37 -5.33
C GLU A 139 37.27 1.92 -4.98
N ASN A 140 36.43 1.28 -4.16
CA ASN A 140 36.55 -0.11 -3.76
C ASN A 140 35.86 -1.11 -4.70
N SER A 141 35.32 -0.63 -5.82
CA SER A 141 34.72 -1.45 -6.87
C SER A 141 35.71 -1.79 -8.00
N PRO A 142 35.48 -2.86 -8.79
CA PRO A 142 36.29 -3.17 -9.97
C PRO A 142 36.11 -2.19 -11.13
N TYR A 143 35.10 -1.32 -11.09
CA TYR A 143 34.79 -0.42 -12.19
C TYR A 143 35.98 0.52 -12.48
N LYS A 144 36.47 0.48 -13.74
CA LYS A 144 37.66 1.21 -14.19
C LYS A 144 38.89 1.05 -13.27
N ASP A 145 39.08 -0.16 -12.73
CA ASP A 145 40.16 -0.48 -11.78
C ASP A 145 40.14 0.41 -10.51
N GLY A 146 38.94 0.68 -9.97
CA GLY A 146 38.74 1.54 -8.78
C GLY A 146 38.92 3.03 -9.04
N LYS A 147 38.84 3.46 -10.30
CA LYS A 147 39.05 4.87 -10.71
C LYS A 147 37.88 5.47 -11.48
N GLY A 148 36.73 4.80 -11.42
CA GLY A 148 35.51 5.33 -11.99
C GLY A 148 34.92 6.42 -11.10
N ASP A 149 34.09 7.26 -11.72
CA ASP A 149 33.28 8.26 -11.02
C ASP A 149 32.01 8.45 -11.85
N VAL A 150 30.95 7.74 -11.48
CA VAL A 150 29.70 7.74 -12.26
C VAL A 150 29.03 9.10 -12.18
N LEU A 151 29.08 9.75 -11.02
CA LEU A 151 28.51 11.09 -10.84
C LEU A 151 29.19 12.10 -11.78
N ALA A 152 30.53 12.08 -11.90
CA ALA A 152 31.26 12.94 -12.84
C ALA A 152 30.95 12.59 -14.31
N GLU A 153 30.81 11.31 -14.65
CA GLU A 153 30.50 10.87 -16.02
C GLU A 153 29.11 11.34 -16.47
N ILE A 154 28.10 11.28 -15.60
CA ILE A 154 26.76 11.81 -15.87
C ILE A 154 26.75 13.34 -15.88
N SER A 155 27.48 13.99 -14.95
CA SER A 155 27.64 15.46 -14.90
C SER A 155 28.25 16.02 -16.19
N ALA A 156 29.22 15.30 -16.76
CA ALA A 156 29.83 15.67 -18.03
C ALA A 156 28.85 15.59 -19.21
N ALA A 157 27.98 14.57 -19.23
CA ALA A 157 26.90 14.46 -20.22
C ALA A 157 25.87 15.60 -20.06
N CYS A 158 25.43 15.89 -18.82
CA CYS A 158 24.51 16.99 -18.55
C CYS A 158 25.08 18.34 -18.98
N THR A 159 26.34 18.60 -18.65
CA THR A 159 27.09 19.80 -19.08
C THR A 159 27.16 19.91 -20.60
N LYS A 160 27.44 18.80 -21.30
CA LYS A 160 27.56 18.78 -22.76
C LYS A 160 26.23 19.13 -23.45
N HIS A 161 25.11 18.67 -22.92
CA HIS A 161 23.77 18.86 -23.50
C HIS A 161 22.99 20.02 -22.90
N ASN A 162 23.60 20.75 -21.96
CA ASN A 162 22.94 21.80 -21.18
C ASN A 162 21.62 21.29 -20.56
N MET A 163 21.71 20.12 -19.93
CA MET A 163 20.68 19.55 -19.08
C MET A 163 20.94 20.01 -17.66
N ASP A 164 19.96 20.60 -16.99
CA ASP A 164 20.12 20.95 -15.58
C ASP A 164 20.21 19.67 -14.75
N MET A 165 20.93 19.74 -13.63
CA MET A 165 21.21 18.55 -12.84
C MET A 165 20.69 18.74 -11.42
N GLY A 166 19.97 17.73 -10.95
CA GLY A 166 19.66 17.55 -9.54
C GLY A 166 20.52 16.44 -8.94
N LEU A 167 20.59 16.40 -7.60
CA LEU A 167 21.30 15.36 -6.88
C LEU A 167 20.41 14.76 -5.81
N TYR A 168 20.26 13.44 -5.83
CA TYR A 168 19.71 12.69 -4.71
C TYR A 168 20.84 12.18 -3.84
N LEU A 169 20.74 12.44 -2.53
CA LEU A 169 21.64 11.91 -1.52
C LEU A 169 20.81 11.44 -0.33
N SER A 170 20.64 10.13 -0.16
CA SER A 170 19.77 9.58 0.90
C SER A 170 20.23 10.04 2.29
N PRO A 171 19.35 10.69 3.08
CA PRO A 171 19.61 10.97 4.49
C PRO A 171 19.72 9.68 5.31
N TRP A 172 18.85 8.71 5.06
CA TRP A 172 18.95 7.39 5.67
C TRP A 172 20.12 6.62 5.06
N ASP A 173 21.00 6.07 5.89
CA ASP A 173 22.17 5.33 5.44
C ASP A 173 22.35 4.09 6.30
N VAL A 174 22.14 2.93 5.70
CA VAL A 174 22.20 1.64 6.40
C VAL A 174 23.64 1.16 6.58
N ASN A 175 24.60 1.69 5.82
CA ASN A 175 25.99 1.26 5.86
C ASN A 175 26.84 2.09 6.84
N ALA A 176 26.61 3.40 6.93
CA ALA A 176 27.49 4.30 7.66
C ALA A 176 27.54 3.96 9.15
N GLU A 177 28.74 3.66 9.67
CA GLU A 177 28.97 3.39 11.11
C GLU A 177 28.54 4.56 12.02
N SER A 178 28.49 5.77 11.48
CA SER A 178 28.04 6.97 12.20
C SER A 178 26.53 7.14 12.25
N TYR A 179 25.74 6.37 11.49
CA TYR A 179 24.29 6.52 11.45
C TYR A 179 23.64 5.97 12.72
N GLY A 180 22.84 6.78 13.42
CA GLY A 180 22.25 6.44 14.71
C GLY A 180 23.00 7.09 15.87
N TYR A 181 22.86 6.52 17.08
CA TYR A 181 23.52 7.05 18.29
C TYR A 181 24.16 5.96 19.11
N TYR A 182 25.49 5.88 19.05
CA TYR A 182 26.27 4.80 19.68
C TYR A 182 27.43 5.34 20.51
N ASP A 183 27.69 4.71 21.66
CA ASP A 183 28.87 5.03 22.44
C ASP A 183 30.18 4.53 21.78
N GLU A 184 31.33 4.90 22.34
CA GLU A 184 32.66 4.49 21.83
C GLU A 184 32.87 2.96 21.77
N ASN A 185 31.99 2.17 22.39
CA ASN A 185 32.04 0.70 22.39
C ASN A 185 30.99 0.08 21.45
N GLY A 186 30.24 0.89 20.70
CA GLY A 186 29.19 0.44 19.78
C GLY A 186 27.88 0.05 20.47
N ASN A 187 27.65 0.45 21.72
CA ASN A 187 26.35 0.22 22.37
C ASN A 187 25.39 1.35 22.02
N SER A 188 24.15 1.01 21.66
CA SER A 188 23.10 2.00 21.41
C SER A 188 22.87 2.87 22.65
N LEU A 189 22.75 4.18 22.42
CA LEU A 189 22.36 5.17 23.43
C LEU A 189 20.83 5.36 23.51
N LEU A 190 20.08 4.67 22.65
CA LEU A 190 18.62 4.69 22.57
C LEU A 190 18.04 3.28 22.79
N ASP A 191 16.81 3.22 23.30
CA ASP A 191 16.01 1.99 23.34
C ASP A 191 15.39 1.70 21.96
N GLU A 192 14.73 0.54 21.84
CA GLU A 192 14.06 0.09 20.60
C GLU A 192 12.95 1.04 20.13
N SER A 193 12.44 1.90 21.02
CA SER A 193 11.45 2.93 20.69
C SER A 193 12.10 4.28 20.35
N GLY A 194 13.43 4.34 20.23
CA GLY A 194 14.18 5.54 19.92
C GLY A 194 14.32 6.53 21.09
N ASN A 195 14.06 6.12 22.33
CA ASN A 195 14.18 7.00 23.49
C ASN A 195 15.54 6.88 24.18
N PRO A 196 16.10 7.98 24.71
CA PRO A 196 17.34 7.93 25.47
C PRO A 196 17.33 6.94 26.64
N ILE A 197 18.29 6.02 26.66
CA ILE A 197 18.41 5.05 27.76
C ILE A 197 18.95 5.70 29.03
N ASN A 198 18.83 5.02 30.17
CA ASN A 198 19.40 5.42 31.46
C ASN A 198 18.98 6.82 31.95
N GLY A 199 17.85 7.34 31.46
CA GLY A 199 17.33 8.66 31.82
C GLY A 199 18.16 9.83 31.26
N MET A 200 18.94 9.59 30.20
CA MET A 200 19.64 10.65 29.47
C MET A 200 18.66 11.61 28.78
N THR A 201 19.11 12.83 28.55
CA THR A 201 18.46 13.75 27.62
C THR A 201 19.03 13.53 26.20
N MET A 202 18.30 13.97 25.17
CA MET A 202 18.80 13.85 23.80
C MET A 202 20.10 14.66 23.58
N ASP A 203 20.26 15.78 24.29
CA ASP A 203 21.51 16.56 24.27
C ASP A 203 22.69 15.74 24.81
N GLU A 204 22.49 14.98 25.88
CA GLU A 204 23.51 14.09 26.44
C GLU A 204 23.78 12.87 25.55
N VAL A 205 22.78 12.39 24.80
CA VAL A 205 22.96 11.36 23.77
C VAL A 205 23.87 11.89 22.67
N LYS A 206 23.55 13.05 22.09
CA LYS A 206 24.37 13.69 21.04
C LYS A 206 25.79 14.01 21.51
N GLU A 207 25.98 14.40 22.77
CA GLU A 207 27.33 14.65 23.32
C GLU A 207 28.17 13.38 23.48
N LYS A 208 27.51 12.22 23.69
CA LYS A 208 28.16 10.92 23.91
C LYS A 208 28.24 10.05 22.67
N ASP A 209 27.53 10.44 21.62
CA ASP A 209 27.59 9.76 20.33
C ASP A 209 29.02 9.82 19.79
N ALA A 210 29.56 8.65 19.45
CA ALA A 210 30.97 8.49 19.13
C ALA A 210 31.31 9.08 17.75
N LEU A 211 30.37 9.01 16.80
CA LEU A 211 30.53 9.43 15.42
C LEU A 211 29.27 10.14 14.94
N ASP A 212 29.33 11.45 14.72
CA ASP A 212 28.16 12.23 14.30
C ASP A 212 27.86 12.04 12.80
N TYR A 213 26.72 11.41 12.48
CA TYR A 213 26.25 11.28 11.10
C TYR A 213 26.07 12.61 10.37
N ASN A 214 25.65 13.68 11.07
CA ASN A 214 25.45 14.98 10.43
C ASN A 214 26.77 15.56 9.93
N ASP A 215 27.87 15.33 10.65
CA ASP A 215 29.21 15.68 10.17
C ASP A 215 29.57 14.88 8.91
N TYR A 216 29.34 13.56 8.90
CA TYR A 216 29.56 12.70 7.74
C TYR A 216 28.76 13.17 6.51
N TYR A 217 27.45 13.38 6.68
CA TYR A 217 26.55 13.79 5.61
C TYR A 217 26.88 15.19 5.06
N VAL A 218 27.09 16.19 5.93
CA VAL A 218 27.49 17.55 5.52
C VAL A 218 28.85 17.58 4.83
N ASN A 219 29.77 16.71 5.24
CA ASN A 219 31.06 16.56 4.59
C ASN A 219 30.92 16.01 3.15
N GLN A 220 30.06 15.02 2.92
CA GLN A 220 29.75 14.52 1.57
C GLN A 220 29.05 15.59 0.71
N ILE A 221 28.08 16.34 1.28
CA ILE A 221 27.48 17.49 0.60
C ILE A 221 28.59 18.45 0.15
N THR A 222 29.47 18.85 1.06
CA THR A 222 30.55 19.80 0.81
C THR A 222 31.50 19.29 -0.27
N GLU A 223 31.87 18.01 -0.23
CA GLU A 223 32.70 17.36 -1.25
C GLU A 223 32.11 17.50 -2.65
N ILE A 224 30.79 17.30 -2.79
CA ILE A 224 30.10 17.38 -4.07
C ILE A 224 29.93 18.83 -4.52
N VAL A 225 29.33 19.70 -3.71
CA VAL A 225 28.97 21.08 -4.12
C VAL A 225 30.18 22.00 -4.32
N THR A 226 31.35 21.66 -3.77
CA THR A 226 32.57 22.46 -3.97
C THR A 226 33.42 21.98 -5.13
N ASN A 227 33.09 20.85 -5.74
CA ASN A 227 33.85 20.25 -6.84
C ASN A 227 33.19 20.57 -8.20
N PRO A 228 33.83 21.39 -9.06
CA PRO A 228 33.21 21.88 -10.30
C PRO A 228 33.05 20.82 -11.39
N ILE A 229 33.46 19.57 -11.15
CA ILE A 229 33.23 18.46 -12.09
C ILE A 229 31.80 17.90 -11.99
N TYR A 230 31.13 18.14 -10.86
CA TYR A 230 29.78 17.64 -10.60
C TYR A 230 28.71 18.68 -10.97
N GLY A 231 27.56 18.22 -11.44
CA GLY A 231 26.48 19.10 -11.87
C GLY A 231 26.62 19.60 -13.32
N ASN A 232 25.67 20.43 -13.75
CA ASN A 232 25.73 21.12 -15.04
C ASN A 232 26.68 22.33 -14.92
N ASN A 233 27.89 22.22 -15.48
CA ASN A 233 28.95 23.21 -15.33
C ASN A 233 29.26 23.57 -13.86
N GLY A 234 29.24 22.59 -12.96
CA GLY A 234 29.54 22.81 -11.55
C GLY A 234 28.34 23.29 -10.72
N ARG A 235 27.10 23.15 -11.22
CA ARG A 235 25.88 23.67 -10.59
C ARG A 235 24.78 22.62 -10.50
N PHE A 236 24.01 22.68 -9.41
CA PHE A 236 22.80 21.89 -9.19
C PHE A 236 21.58 22.82 -9.05
N VAL A 237 20.46 22.44 -9.67
CA VAL A 237 19.19 23.17 -9.57
C VAL A 237 18.26 22.57 -8.52
N GLU A 238 18.52 21.32 -8.13
CA GLU A 238 17.70 20.58 -7.19
C GLU A 238 18.53 19.64 -6.33
N TRP A 239 18.17 19.54 -5.04
CA TRP A 239 18.75 18.60 -4.09
C TRP A 239 17.64 17.77 -3.47
N TRP A 240 17.73 16.45 -3.60
CA TRP A 240 16.67 15.52 -3.22
C TRP A 240 17.07 14.74 -1.97
N MET A 241 16.34 14.97 -0.88
CA MET A 241 16.52 14.28 0.40
C MET A 241 15.27 13.47 0.73
N ASP A 242 15.43 12.17 0.72
CA ASP A 242 14.34 11.24 0.99
C ASP A 242 13.81 11.34 2.43
N GLY A 243 12.50 11.14 2.58
CA GLY A 243 11.86 10.91 3.87
C GLY A 243 11.71 9.43 4.22
N ALA A 244 11.88 8.53 3.25
CA ALA A 244 11.76 7.08 3.42
C ALA A 244 12.85 6.54 4.36
N LYS A 245 12.40 5.70 5.29
CA LYS A 245 13.25 5.00 6.23
C LYS A 245 12.62 3.66 6.56
N GLY A 246 13.40 2.59 6.48
CA GLY A 246 12.94 1.23 6.80
C GLY A 246 12.44 1.11 8.24
N GLU A 247 11.43 0.27 8.43
CA GLU A 247 10.94 -0.04 9.76
C GLU A 247 12.04 -0.70 10.61
N GLY A 248 12.19 -0.24 11.85
CA GLY A 248 13.28 -0.68 12.72
C GLY A 248 14.63 -0.02 12.45
N GLY A 249 14.75 0.86 11.45
CA GLY A 249 15.99 1.62 11.24
C GLY A 249 16.32 2.55 12.41
N ASP A 250 17.61 2.69 12.72
CA ASP A 250 18.07 3.45 13.89
C ASP A 250 17.63 4.91 13.86
N ALA A 251 17.12 5.40 14.99
CA ALA A 251 16.71 6.80 15.11
C ALA A 251 17.91 7.73 14.88
N GLN A 252 17.73 8.70 13.98
CA GLN A 252 18.72 9.72 13.62
C GLN A 252 17.99 11.06 13.51
N GLU A 253 18.52 12.09 14.17
CA GLU A 253 18.04 13.46 13.99
C GLU A 253 18.97 14.17 13.01
N TYR A 254 18.40 14.72 11.94
CA TYR A 254 19.15 15.46 10.95
C TYR A 254 19.25 16.94 11.35
N ASP A 255 20.45 17.50 11.36
CA ASP A 255 20.71 18.93 11.54
C ASP A 255 20.31 19.69 10.26
N MET A 256 19.00 19.81 10.06
CA MET A 256 18.43 20.39 8.85
C MET A 256 18.88 21.82 8.61
N ASP A 257 19.05 22.63 9.66
CA ASP A 257 19.54 24.01 9.54
C ASP A 257 20.95 24.02 8.92
N ARG A 258 21.85 23.16 9.38
CA ARG A 258 23.21 23.05 8.84
C ARG A 258 23.24 22.43 7.44
N ILE A 259 22.44 21.40 7.20
CA ILE A 259 22.34 20.73 5.89
C ILE A 259 21.84 21.73 4.84
N LEU A 260 20.69 22.38 5.09
CA LEU A 260 20.08 23.33 4.18
C LEU A 260 20.97 24.55 3.93
N SER A 261 21.63 25.08 4.98
CA SER A 261 22.56 26.21 4.81
C SER A 261 23.80 25.83 4.01
N THR A 262 24.39 24.65 4.24
CA THR A 262 25.54 24.16 3.47
C THR A 262 25.21 24.06 1.98
N ILE A 263 24.04 23.49 1.64
CA ILE A 263 23.59 23.37 0.25
C ILE A 263 23.37 24.76 -0.36
N LYS A 264 22.55 25.61 0.28
CA LYS A 264 22.16 26.93 -0.28
C LYS A 264 23.31 27.94 -0.37
N GLU A 265 24.30 27.87 0.52
CA GLU A 265 25.47 28.76 0.46
C GLU A 265 26.37 28.45 -0.74
N ASN A 266 26.48 27.18 -1.14
CA ASN A 266 27.29 26.74 -2.27
C ASN A 266 26.49 26.73 -3.59
N GLU A 267 25.19 26.46 -3.52
CA GLU A 267 24.28 26.43 -4.66
C GLU A 267 23.12 27.44 -4.51
N PRO A 268 23.38 28.76 -4.66
CA PRO A 268 22.32 29.76 -4.58
C PRO A 268 21.22 29.51 -5.63
N GLY A 269 19.97 29.45 -5.18
CA GLY A 269 18.80 29.22 -6.02
C GLY A 269 18.35 27.75 -6.13
N VAL A 270 19.11 26.81 -5.58
CA VAL A 270 18.75 25.38 -5.55
C VAL A 270 17.43 25.16 -4.81
N LEU A 271 16.57 24.32 -5.38
CA LEU A 271 15.39 23.79 -4.70
C LEU A 271 15.76 22.53 -3.93
N ILE A 272 15.15 22.30 -2.79
CA ILE A 272 15.48 21.16 -1.92
C ILE A 272 14.21 20.38 -1.60
N PHE A 273 14.05 19.22 -2.22
CA PHE A 273 13.04 18.25 -1.81
C PHE A 273 13.44 17.67 -0.43
N GLY A 274 12.46 17.49 0.46
CA GLY A 274 12.71 17.06 1.85
C GLY A 274 13.21 18.17 2.77
N GLY A 275 13.30 19.42 2.30
CA GLY A 275 13.76 20.58 3.09
C GLY A 275 12.68 21.31 3.90
N GLY A 276 11.47 20.74 4.02
CA GLY A 276 10.32 21.42 4.64
C GLY A 276 9.93 22.70 3.89
N THR A 277 9.37 23.69 4.59
CA THR A 277 8.97 24.97 3.98
C THR A 277 10.11 25.77 3.38
N ASP A 278 11.34 25.53 3.84
CA ASP A 278 12.55 26.15 3.30
C ASP A 278 13.05 25.44 2.04
N GLY A 279 12.54 24.25 1.71
CA GLY A 279 12.97 23.45 0.57
C GLY A 279 12.42 23.95 -0.77
N GLY A 280 11.19 24.46 -0.77
CA GLY A 280 10.54 24.99 -1.97
C GLY A 280 9.97 23.94 -2.93
N ILE A 281 10.05 22.65 -2.58
CA ILE A 281 9.39 21.51 -3.23
C ILE A 281 8.75 20.65 -2.13
N HIS A 282 7.57 20.10 -2.39
CA HIS A 282 6.94 19.07 -1.55
C HIS A 282 6.55 17.85 -2.40
N TRP A 283 6.53 16.70 -1.75
CA TRP A 283 6.09 15.45 -2.36
C TRP A 283 4.59 15.46 -2.61
N ILE A 284 4.16 14.97 -3.79
CA ILE A 284 2.73 14.87 -4.11
C ILE A 284 1.98 13.82 -3.28
N GLY A 285 2.70 13.01 -2.50
CA GLY A 285 2.11 12.03 -1.58
C GLY A 285 1.98 10.61 -2.13
N ASN A 286 2.43 10.36 -3.36
CA ASN A 286 2.45 9.02 -3.95
C ASN A 286 3.49 8.90 -5.07
N GLU A 287 3.96 7.66 -5.30
CA GLU A 287 4.91 7.31 -6.37
C GLU A 287 4.20 6.85 -7.66
N LYS A 288 2.91 7.19 -7.83
CA LYS A 288 2.11 6.78 -8.99
C LYS A 288 2.12 7.85 -10.09
N GLY A 289 2.74 9.00 -9.83
CA GLY A 289 2.70 10.16 -10.72
C GLY A 289 1.26 10.68 -10.84
N GLN A 290 0.64 10.99 -9.70
CA GLN A 290 -0.74 11.45 -9.65
C GLN A 290 -0.84 12.65 -8.71
N ALA A 291 -1.31 13.78 -9.24
CA ALA A 291 -1.72 14.94 -8.47
C ALA A 291 -3.26 15.03 -8.44
N SER A 292 -3.79 15.62 -7.38
CA SER A 292 -5.22 15.87 -7.24
C SER A 292 -5.70 16.93 -8.25
N GLU A 293 -6.96 16.86 -8.69
CA GLU A 293 -7.57 17.94 -9.49
C GLU A 293 -7.65 19.28 -8.72
N GLU A 294 -7.55 19.22 -7.38
CA GLU A 294 -7.31 20.32 -6.47
C GLU A 294 -5.88 20.21 -5.93
N THR A 295 -4.94 20.85 -6.60
CA THR A 295 -3.52 20.91 -6.21
C THR A 295 -3.10 22.36 -6.03
N TRP A 296 -2.69 22.71 -4.81
CA TRP A 296 -2.18 24.02 -4.45
C TRP A 296 -0.65 23.98 -4.30
N ALA A 297 0.07 24.85 -5.03
CA ALA A 297 1.52 25.00 -4.93
C ALA A 297 1.93 25.85 -3.70
N LYS A 298 1.26 25.61 -2.56
CA LYS A 298 1.39 26.37 -1.32
C LYS A 298 1.38 25.42 -0.14
N VAL A 299 2.28 25.65 0.81
CA VAL A 299 2.38 24.91 2.07
C VAL A 299 2.38 25.90 3.23
N ASP A 300 2.22 25.40 4.45
CA ASP A 300 2.08 26.22 5.64
C ASP A 300 3.10 25.80 6.70
N SER A 301 3.83 26.78 7.26
CA SER A 301 4.86 26.52 8.27
C SER A 301 4.35 25.83 9.54
N GLU A 302 3.06 25.98 9.88
CA GLU A 302 2.43 25.33 11.03
C GLU A 302 1.61 24.08 10.64
N LYS A 303 0.99 24.07 9.45
CA LYS A 303 0.10 22.97 9.00
C LYS A 303 0.78 21.94 8.11
N GLY A 304 2.02 22.17 7.70
CA GLY A 304 2.75 21.30 6.78
C GLY A 304 2.29 21.46 5.33
N ASP A 305 2.39 20.36 4.59
CA ASP A 305 2.15 20.30 3.14
C ASP A 305 0.69 20.03 2.74
N GLY A 306 -0.14 19.54 3.67
CA GLY A 306 -1.52 19.17 3.38
C GLY A 306 -1.69 17.74 2.84
N TYR A 307 -0.79 16.82 3.20
CA TYR A 307 -0.92 15.39 2.91
C TYR A 307 -2.17 14.76 3.55
N SER A 308 -2.90 13.94 2.78
CA SER A 308 -4.03 13.12 3.21
C SER A 308 -3.67 11.64 3.10
N GLU A 309 -3.45 10.98 4.24
CA GLU A 309 -3.17 9.54 4.29
C GLU A 309 -4.33 8.69 3.74
N ALA A 310 -5.57 9.14 3.92
CA ALA A 310 -6.75 8.43 3.45
C ALA A 310 -6.88 8.42 1.92
N ASP A 311 -6.45 9.51 1.27
CA ASP A 311 -6.56 9.67 -0.19
C ASP A 311 -5.24 9.35 -0.91
N GLY A 312 -4.09 9.45 -0.23
CA GLY A 312 -2.76 9.23 -0.80
C GLY A 312 -2.25 10.38 -1.66
N PHE A 313 -2.65 11.61 -1.31
CA PHE A 313 -2.27 12.83 -2.04
C PHE A 313 -1.96 13.99 -1.09
N THR A 314 -1.07 14.86 -1.53
CA THR A 314 -0.84 16.19 -0.97
C THR A 314 -1.65 17.20 -1.77
N TYR A 315 -2.66 17.81 -1.14
CA TYR A 315 -3.50 18.82 -1.79
C TYR A 315 -2.85 20.21 -1.81
N GLY A 316 -1.81 20.42 -1.01
CA GLY A 316 -1.36 21.75 -0.63
C GLY A 316 -2.32 22.45 0.34
N ILE A 317 -1.97 23.66 0.74
CA ILE A 317 -2.77 24.50 1.63
C ILE A 317 -3.20 25.76 0.86
N PRO A 318 -4.51 25.96 0.58
CA PRO A 318 -4.99 27.11 -0.20
C PRO A 318 -4.55 28.47 0.36
N ASP A 319 -4.45 28.61 1.68
CA ASP A 319 -3.99 29.83 2.35
C ASP A 319 -2.56 29.69 2.91
N GLY A 320 -1.75 28.79 2.34
CA GLY A 320 -0.37 28.54 2.76
C GLY A 320 0.52 29.78 2.63
N ASP A 321 1.48 29.91 3.54
CA ASP A 321 2.36 31.07 3.67
C ASP A 321 3.68 30.93 2.88
N HIS A 322 3.98 29.73 2.36
CA HIS A 322 5.13 29.45 1.51
C HIS A 322 4.71 28.85 0.17
N TRP A 323 5.37 29.26 -0.91
CA TRP A 323 5.22 28.59 -2.19
C TRP A 323 6.06 27.32 -2.18
N SER A 324 5.52 26.24 -2.72
CA SER A 324 6.22 24.98 -2.85
C SER A 324 5.75 24.26 -4.09
N VAL A 325 6.68 23.84 -4.95
CA VAL A 325 6.36 23.08 -6.15
C VAL A 325 5.83 21.70 -5.72
N PRO A 326 4.64 21.27 -6.18
CA PRO A 326 4.12 19.93 -5.95
C PRO A 326 4.79 18.99 -6.95
N GLU A 327 5.84 18.29 -6.56
CA GLU A 327 6.58 17.38 -7.45
C GLU A 327 5.94 15.99 -7.45
N SER A 328 5.64 15.45 -8.64
CA SER A 328 5.09 14.12 -8.83
C SER A 328 6.13 13.15 -9.38
N ASP A 329 6.70 12.35 -8.49
CA ASP A 329 7.69 11.33 -8.81
C ASP A 329 7.04 9.98 -9.18
N VAL A 330 7.60 9.32 -10.19
CA VAL A 330 7.17 7.97 -10.61
C VAL A 330 8.23 7.33 -11.49
N SER A 331 8.38 6.00 -11.43
CA SER A 331 9.27 5.28 -12.34
C SER A 331 8.64 4.96 -13.69
N ILE A 332 9.43 4.93 -14.77
CA ILE A 332 8.97 4.41 -16.06
C ILE A 332 8.81 2.88 -16.01
N THR A 333 9.47 2.19 -15.09
CA THR A 333 9.30 0.75 -14.79
C THR A 333 8.45 0.58 -13.51
N ALA A 334 8.33 -0.62 -12.96
CA ALA A 334 7.66 -0.82 -11.67
C ALA A 334 8.50 -0.28 -10.51
N GLY A 335 9.75 -0.71 -10.43
CA GLY A 335 10.73 -0.28 -9.43
C GLY A 335 11.49 0.96 -9.84
N TRP A 336 12.18 1.56 -8.89
CA TRP A 336 13.10 2.66 -9.10
C TRP A 336 14.41 2.17 -9.72
N PHE A 337 14.95 1.03 -9.30
CA PHE A 337 16.13 0.43 -9.91
C PHE A 337 15.75 -0.49 -11.07
N TYR A 338 16.75 -0.84 -11.89
CA TYR A 338 16.56 -1.78 -12.99
C TYR A 338 16.56 -3.22 -12.48
N HIS A 339 15.54 -3.98 -12.88
CA HIS A 339 15.47 -5.43 -12.72
C HIS A 339 15.57 -6.15 -14.07
N ASP A 340 16.19 -7.33 -14.08
CA ASP A 340 16.36 -8.12 -15.30
C ASP A 340 14.98 -8.51 -15.87
N GLY A 341 14.67 -7.99 -17.06
CA GLY A 341 13.39 -8.24 -17.73
C GLY A 341 12.32 -7.17 -17.52
N ASP A 342 12.66 -6.06 -16.85
CA ASP A 342 11.80 -4.89 -16.77
C ASP A 342 11.30 -4.41 -18.13
N ASN A 343 10.03 -4.03 -18.17
CA ASN A 343 9.40 -3.38 -19.31
C ASN A 343 8.88 -2.01 -18.87
N PRO A 344 8.89 -0.99 -19.75
CA PRO A 344 8.35 0.31 -19.39
C PRO A 344 6.81 0.33 -19.37
N LYS A 345 6.24 1.17 -18.50
CA LYS A 345 4.83 1.59 -18.45
C LYS A 345 4.32 2.02 -19.83
N SER A 346 3.18 1.48 -20.26
CA SER A 346 2.60 1.68 -21.60
C SER A 346 2.31 3.16 -21.92
N MET A 347 2.12 3.48 -23.20
CA MET A 347 1.74 4.83 -23.62
C MET A 347 0.43 5.32 -23.00
N SER A 348 -0.52 4.43 -22.76
CA SER A 348 -1.76 4.77 -22.05
C SER A 348 -1.49 5.13 -20.58
N GLN A 349 -0.57 4.45 -19.91
CA GLN A 349 -0.17 4.77 -18.55
C GLN A 349 0.57 6.11 -18.48
N LEU A 350 1.55 6.34 -19.37
CA LEU A 350 2.31 7.60 -19.42
C LEU A 350 1.42 8.80 -19.80
N SER A 351 0.48 8.61 -20.72
CA SER A 351 -0.57 9.58 -21.05
C SER A 351 -1.38 9.93 -19.81
N LYS A 352 -1.86 8.93 -19.04
CA LYS A 352 -2.57 9.19 -17.78
C LYS A 352 -1.72 9.99 -16.80
N ILE A 353 -0.48 9.57 -16.57
CA ILE A 353 0.46 10.24 -15.67
C ILE A 353 0.67 11.71 -16.09
N TYR A 354 0.87 11.99 -17.38
CA TYR A 354 1.07 13.34 -17.89
C TYR A 354 -0.13 14.27 -17.57
N PHE A 355 -1.35 13.80 -17.83
CA PHE A 355 -2.57 14.60 -17.55
C PHE A 355 -2.90 14.67 -16.04
N ASP A 356 -2.52 13.68 -15.24
CA ASP A 356 -2.74 13.69 -13.79
C ASP A 356 -1.69 14.52 -13.03
N THR A 357 -0.54 14.84 -13.64
CA THR A 357 0.55 15.62 -13.04
C THR A 357 0.61 17.03 -13.62
N ILE A 358 1.24 17.18 -14.79
CA ILE A 358 1.38 18.46 -15.51
C ILE A 358 0.00 19.05 -15.79
N GLY A 359 -0.96 18.19 -16.15
CA GLY A 359 -2.35 18.59 -16.34
C GLY A 359 -3.07 19.09 -15.08
N ASN A 360 -2.46 18.98 -13.90
CA ASN A 360 -2.93 19.49 -12.61
C ASN A 360 -1.93 20.45 -11.94
N GLY A 361 -0.98 21.01 -12.70
CA GLY A 361 -0.04 22.02 -12.22
C GLY A 361 1.11 21.46 -11.38
N SER A 362 1.39 20.16 -11.51
CA SER A 362 2.46 19.44 -10.82
C SER A 362 3.51 18.96 -11.83
N PRO A 363 4.77 19.42 -11.74
CA PRO A 363 5.83 18.87 -12.57
C PRO A 363 5.99 17.35 -12.37
N LEU A 364 6.27 16.66 -13.47
CA LEU A 364 6.48 15.22 -13.52
C LEU A 364 7.98 14.91 -13.40
N LEU A 365 8.37 14.19 -12.36
CA LEU A 365 9.69 13.59 -12.19
C LEU A 365 9.63 12.10 -12.58
N LEU A 366 10.02 11.77 -13.82
CA LEU A 366 9.95 10.40 -14.34
C LEU A 366 11.31 9.70 -14.24
N ASN A 367 11.39 8.59 -13.52
CA ASN A 367 12.62 7.80 -13.38
C ASN A 367 12.89 6.88 -14.58
N PHE A 368 14.16 6.79 -14.97
CA PHE A 368 14.68 5.97 -16.07
C PHE A 368 15.88 5.15 -15.58
N PRO A 369 15.70 3.90 -15.13
CA PRO A 369 16.79 3.15 -14.51
C PRO A 369 17.76 2.55 -15.54
N PRO A 370 19.06 2.87 -15.49
CA PRO A 370 20.08 2.18 -16.26
C PRO A 370 20.26 0.74 -15.80
N ASN A 371 20.49 -0.16 -16.75
CA ASN A 371 20.73 -1.58 -16.48
C ASN A 371 22.18 -1.85 -16.02
N LYS A 372 22.54 -3.13 -15.81
CA LYS A 372 23.88 -3.58 -15.37
C LYS A 372 25.04 -3.22 -16.33
N THR A 373 24.76 -2.70 -17.53
CA THR A 373 25.77 -2.13 -18.44
C THR A 373 26.01 -0.63 -18.21
N GLY A 374 25.08 0.05 -17.53
CA GLY A 374 25.06 1.50 -17.35
C GLY A 374 24.31 2.28 -18.43
N ASP A 375 23.56 1.59 -19.31
CA ASP A 375 22.67 2.19 -20.33
C ASP A 375 21.20 1.93 -20.02
N LEU A 376 20.30 2.69 -20.64
CA LEU A 376 18.88 2.38 -20.63
C LEU A 376 18.57 1.19 -21.56
N ASP A 377 17.55 0.40 -21.21
CA ASP A 377 17.10 -0.66 -22.09
C ASP A 377 16.52 -0.10 -23.42
N GLY A 378 16.68 -0.84 -24.52
CA GLY A 378 16.16 -0.42 -25.82
C GLY A 378 14.64 -0.22 -25.86
N THR A 379 13.91 -0.95 -25.01
CA THR A 379 12.46 -0.76 -24.83
C THR A 379 12.14 0.57 -24.14
N ILE A 380 12.94 0.99 -23.16
CA ILE A 380 12.84 2.30 -22.50
C ILE A 380 13.10 3.43 -23.50
N TYR A 381 14.16 3.33 -24.32
CA TYR A 381 14.41 4.31 -25.40
C TYR A 381 13.25 4.39 -26.39
N SER A 382 12.62 3.26 -26.73
CA SER A 382 11.49 3.23 -27.65
C SER A 382 10.28 3.93 -27.04
N ARG A 383 9.94 3.62 -25.77
CA ARG A 383 8.85 4.26 -25.04
C ARG A 383 9.07 5.77 -24.85
N LEU A 384 10.30 6.20 -24.56
CA LEU A 384 10.66 7.62 -24.48
C LEU A 384 10.38 8.37 -25.79
N ASN A 385 10.70 7.74 -26.93
CA ASN A 385 10.42 8.33 -28.24
C ASN A 385 8.92 8.36 -28.56
N GLU A 386 8.16 7.32 -28.21
CA GLU A 386 6.70 7.31 -28.33
C GLU A 386 6.09 8.45 -27.50
N PHE A 387 6.52 8.59 -26.24
CA PHE A 387 6.06 9.64 -25.34
C PHE A 387 6.37 11.05 -25.86
N LYS A 388 7.61 11.28 -26.29
CA LYS A 388 8.02 12.51 -26.97
C LYS A 388 7.11 12.84 -28.15
N ASN A 389 6.87 11.89 -29.05
CA ASN A 389 6.10 12.13 -30.26
C ASN A 389 4.64 12.46 -29.91
N ALA A 390 4.04 11.76 -28.95
CA ALA A 390 2.68 12.02 -28.51
C ALA A 390 2.49 13.41 -27.89
N ILE A 391 3.46 13.88 -27.10
CA ILE A 391 3.48 15.25 -26.56
C ILE A 391 3.57 16.27 -27.70
N ALA A 392 4.54 16.12 -28.61
CA ALA A 392 4.75 17.05 -29.72
C ALA A 392 3.52 17.10 -30.65
N GLU A 393 3.00 15.94 -31.07
CA GLU A 393 1.82 15.85 -31.93
C GLU A 393 0.58 16.50 -31.30
N THR A 394 0.45 16.47 -29.97
CA THR A 394 -0.64 17.11 -29.25
C THR A 394 -0.47 18.63 -29.15
N PHE A 395 0.70 19.12 -28.74
CA PHE A 395 0.86 20.51 -28.30
C PHE A 395 1.56 21.44 -29.30
N ASP A 396 2.14 20.94 -30.39
CA ASP A 396 2.83 21.77 -31.40
C ASP A 396 1.90 22.72 -32.16
N THR A 397 0.59 22.45 -32.19
CA THR A 397 -0.40 23.27 -32.90
C THR A 397 -1.50 23.75 -31.96
N ASN A 398 -1.38 24.99 -31.48
CA ASN A 398 -2.43 25.64 -30.70
C ASN A 398 -3.53 26.21 -31.62
N LEU A 399 -4.74 25.69 -31.51
CA LEU A 399 -5.90 26.00 -32.34
C LEU A 399 -6.54 27.37 -32.04
N VAL A 400 -6.09 28.07 -31.00
CA VAL A 400 -6.48 29.47 -30.73
C VAL A 400 -5.78 30.47 -31.65
N THR A 401 -4.80 30.04 -32.45
CA THR A 401 -4.08 30.90 -33.38
C THR A 401 -5.06 31.61 -34.34
N GLY A 402 -5.11 32.94 -34.27
CA GLY A 402 -6.02 33.76 -35.10
C GLY A 402 -7.44 33.89 -34.54
N ALA A 403 -7.72 33.32 -33.38
CA ALA A 403 -8.96 33.54 -32.64
C ALA A 403 -9.05 34.97 -32.10
N SER A 404 -10.24 35.35 -31.66
CA SER A 404 -10.49 36.60 -30.93
C SER A 404 -10.94 36.28 -29.52
N ALA A 405 -10.65 37.15 -28.56
CA ALA A 405 -11.01 36.97 -27.16
C ALA A 405 -11.80 38.16 -26.63
N SER A 406 -12.74 37.88 -25.73
CA SER A 406 -13.50 38.88 -24.98
C SER A 406 -13.69 38.43 -23.54
N ALA A 407 -13.91 39.36 -22.60
CA ALA A 407 -14.13 39.01 -21.20
C ALA A 407 -15.25 39.81 -20.52
N SER A 408 -15.83 39.26 -19.47
CA SER A 408 -16.90 39.93 -18.70
C SER A 408 -16.42 41.13 -17.88
N SER A 409 -15.11 41.22 -17.63
CA SER A 409 -14.45 42.30 -16.89
C SER A 409 -12.98 42.39 -17.29
N VAL A 410 -12.42 43.59 -17.28
CA VAL A 410 -11.00 43.86 -17.52
C VAL A 410 -10.53 44.91 -16.52
N TYR A 411 -9.41 44.66 -15.84
CA TYR A 411 -8.86 45.55 -14.82
C TYR A 411 -8.66 46.99 -15.33
N GLU A 412 -9.35 47.93 -14.68
CA GLU A 412 -9.42 49.35 -15.04
C GLU A 412 -9.81 49.64 -16.51
N ASN A 413 -10.36 48.67 -17.26
CA ASN A 413 -10.55 48.72 -18.72
C ASN A 413 -9.26 49.10 -19.48
N ALA A 414 -8.11 48.60 -19.05
CA ALA A 414 -6.81 48.86 -19.69
C ALA A 414 -6.44 47.77 -20.70
N LEU A 415 -5.92 48.16 -21.87
CA LEU A 415 -5.42 47.22 -22.89
C LEU A 415 -4.27 46.32 -22.40
N GLN A 416 -3.58 46.72 -21.33
CA GLN A 416 -2.54 45.90 -20.70
C GLN A 416 -3.06 44.55 -20.19
N TYR A 417 -4.33 44.48 -19.77
CA TYR A 417 -4.97 43.27 -19.23
C TYR A 417 -6.10 42.76 -20.12
N SER A 418 -5.99 43.03 -21.42
CA SER A 418 -6.99 42.61 -22.39
C SER A 418 -7.24 41.10 -22.34
N PRO A 419 -8.47 40.62 -22.62
CA PRO A 419 -8.70 39.19 -22.87
C PRO A 419 -7.84 38.60 -23.99
N THR A 420 -7.33 39.39 -24.94
CA THR A 420 -6.43 38.86 -25.99
C THR A 420 -5.07 38.43 -25.45
N LYS A 421 -4.75 38.78 -24.20
CA LYS A 421 -3.53 38.32 -23.52
C LYS A 421 -3.50 36.83 -23.24
N VAL A 422 -4.65 36.18 -23.15
CA VAL A 422 -4.71 34.74 -22.90
C VAL A 422 -4.39 33.88 -24.14
N ILE A 423 -4.14 34.49 -25.29
CA ILE A 423 -3.93 33.79 -26.57
C ILE A 423 -2.82 34.44 -27.40
N ASP A 424 -1.91 35.21 -26.79
CA ASP A 424 -0.83 35.89 -27.51
C ASP A 424 0.51 35.13 -27.44
N GLY A 425 0.60 34.06 -26.65
CA GLY A 425 1.77 33.18 -26.55
C GLY A 425 2.93 33.84 -25.81
N ASP A 426 2.61 34.71 -24.85
CA ASP A 426 3.57 35.47 -24.02
C ASP A 426 3.19 35.32 -22.55
N ASP A 427 3.85 34.37 -21.87
CA ASP A 427 3.61 34.01 -20.46
C ASP A 427 3.76 35.18 -19.48
N GLU A 428 4.41 36.29 -19.90
CA GLU A 428 4.57 37.52 -19.12
C GLU A 428 3.37 38.47 -19.20
N THR A 429 2.41 38.19 -20.07
CA THR A 429 1.17 38.96 -20.17
C THR A 429 -0.02 38.14 -19.67
N TYR A 430 -1.04 38.84 -19.16
CA TYR A 430 -2.18 38.15 -18.56
C TYR A 430 -3.44 38.98 -18.61
N TRP A 431 -4.58 38.31 -18.62
CA TRP A 431 -5.88 38.90 -18.37
C TRP A 431 -6.19 38.88 -16.87
N THR A 432 -6.86 39.93 -16.38
CA THR A 432 -7.44 39.96 -15.03
C THR A 432 -8.65 40.88 -14.93
N THR A 433 -9.46 40.67 -13.89
CA THR A 433 -10.74 41.37 -13.67
C THR A 433 -10.58 42.64 -12.84
N GLU A 434 -11.64 43.45 -12.75
CA GLU A 434 -11.67 44.62 -11.86
C GLU A 434 -11.44 44.25 -10.39
N LYS A 435 -10.75 45.14 -9.66
CA LYS A 435 -10.40 44.93 -8.25
C LYS A 435 -11.61 44.51 -7.38
N GLY A 436 -11.46 43.44 -6.63
CA GLY A 436 -12.46 42.82 -5.77
C GLY A 436 -13.42 41.85 -6.48
N THR A 437 -13.16 41.52 -7.75
CA THR A 437 -13.98 40.59 -8.54
C THR A 437 -13.32 39.21 -8.57
N ASN A 438 -13.87 38.26 -7.82
CA ASN A 438 -13.29 36.92 -7.68
C ASN A 438 -13.88 35.89 -8.66
N THR A 439 -14.57 36.36 -9.69
CA THR A 439 -15.18 35.55 -10.75
C THR A 439 -15.00 36.25 -12.08
N GLY A 440 -15.07 35.51 -13.18
CA GLY A 440 -14.86 36.09 -14.50
C GLY A 440 -15.20 35.12 -15.61
N VAL A 441 -15.41 35.65 -16.81
CA VAL A 441 -15.71 34.87 -18.01
C VAL A 441 -14.79 35.35 -19.11
N ILE A 442 -14.08 34.43 -19.76
CA ILE A 442 -13.34 34.66 -21.00
C ILE A 442 -14.05 33.86 -22.10
N GLU A 443 -14.35 34.49 -23.23
CA GLU A 443 -14.84 33.83 -24.44
C GLU A 443 -13.79 33.95 -25.54
N ILE A 444 -13.39 32.82 -26.12
CA ILE A 444 -12.47 32.75 -27.26
C ILE A 444 -13.27 32.25 -28.46
N GLN A 445 -13.39 33.09 -29.47
CA GLN A 445 -14.10 32.85 -30.71
C GLN A 445 -13.11 32.48 -31.80
N PHE A 446 -13.22 31.26 -32.34
CA PHE A 446 -12.39 30.79 -33.44
C PHE A 446 -12.78 31.48 -34.75
N ASP A 447 -11.83 31.51 -35.69
CA ASP A 447 -12.01 32.03 -37.05
C ASP A 447 -12.93 31.13 -37.90
N GLU A 448 -12.90 29.83 -37.62
CA GLU A 448 -13.79 28.79 -38.17
C GLU A 448 -14.02 27.70 -37.12
N ALA A 449 -14.95 26.77 -37.38
CA ALA A 449 -15.16 25.64 -36.49
C ALA A 449 -13.90 24.76 -36.41
N LYS A 450 -13.45 24.45 -35.18
CA LYS A 450 -12.28 23.60 -34.91
C LYS A 450 -12.70 22.32 -34.21
N GLN A 451 -11.99 21.23 -34.48
CA GLN A 451 -12.11 19.98 -33.73
C GLN A 451 -10.98 19.91 -32.70
N PHE A 452 -11.28 19.53 -31.45
CA PHE A 452 -10.30 19.42 -30.37
C PHE A 452 -10.82 18.53 -29.23
N ASP A 453 -9.93 18.08 -28.36
CA ASP A 453 -10.20 17.24 -27.20
C ASP A 453 -9.33 17.60 -25.97
N VAL A 454 -8.48 18.61 -26.07
CA VAL A 454 -7.70 19.15 -24.95
C VAL A 454 -7.84 20.68 -24.88
N VAL A 455 -8.04 21.20 -23.67
CA VAL A 455 -7.98 22.65 -23.36
C VAL A 455 -6.94 22.86 -22.25
N SER A 456 -5.95 23.72 -22.52
CA SER A 456 -4.95 24.18 -21.54
C SER A 456 -5.36 25.54 -20.97
N ILE A 457 -5.16 25.73 -19.67
CA ILE A 457 -5.33 27.03 -19.00
C ILE A 457 -4.19 27.22 -17.99
N GLU A 458 -3.61 28.41 -17.95
CA GLU A 458 -2.44 28.71 -17.13
C GLU A 458 -2.71 29.99 -16.30
N GLU A 459 -2.53 29.92 -14.97
CA GLU A 459 -2.56 31.13 -14.15
C GLU A 459 -1.25 31.89 -14.28
N TYR A 460 -1.30 33.22 -14.13
CA TYR A 460 -0.09 34.03 -13.96
C TYR A 460 0.47 33.88 -12.53
N ILE A 461 1.08 32.72 -12.25
CA ILE A 461 1.49 32.29 -10.91
C ILE A 461 2.60 33.16 -10.29
N THR A 462 3.30 33.99 -11.09
CA THR A 462 4.22 35.03 -10.61
C THR A 462 3.55 35.99 -9.61
N LYS A 463 2.22 36.11 -9.64
CA LYS A 463 1.41 36.90 -8.69
C LYS A 463 0.59 36.04 -7.72
N GLY A 464 0.96 34.77 -7.58
CA GLY A 464 0.35 33.79 -6.69
C GLY A 464 -0.82 33.03 -7.33
N GLN A 465 -1.08 31.82 -6.82
CA GLN A 465 -2.17 30.94 -7.24
C GLN A 465 -3.47 31.30 -6.51
N ARG A 466 -4.57 31.42 -7.26
CA ARG A 466 -5.82 32.05 -6.79
C ARG A 466 -7.08 31.26 -7.08
N ILE A 467 -7.19 30.63 -8.26
CA ILE A 467 -8.45 30.08 -8.73
C ILE A 467 -8.77 28.79 -7.98
N SER A 468 -10.00 28.68 -7.49
CA SER A 468 -10.47 27.55 -6.68
C SER A 468 -11.65 26.80 -7.31
N GLU A 469 -12.29 27.38 -8.34
CA GLU A 469 -13.32 26.70 -9.12
C GLU A 469 -13.51 27.34 -10.49
N PHE A 470 -13.61 26.51 -11.53
CA PHE A 470 -13.90 26.95 -12.88
C PHE A 470 -14.59 25.84 -13.70
N ASN A 471 -15.17 26.23 -14.84
CA ASN A 471 -15.57 25.28 -15.88
C ASN A 471 -15.28 25.84 -17.27
N VAL A 472 -15.14 24.94 -18.25
CA VAL A 472 -14.99 25.25 -19.66
C VAL A 472 -16.21 24.75 -20.42
N GLU A 473 -16.78 25.63 -21.23
CA GLU A 473 -17.84 25.31 -22.18
C GLU A 473 -17.32 25.48 -23.61
N TYR A 474 -17.92 24.76 -24.56
CA TYR A 474 -17.71 24.96 -25.99
C TYR A 474 -19.03 25.28 -26.69
N GLN A 475 -18.96 26.10 -27.73
CA GLN A 475 -20.11 26.45 -28.54
C GLN A 475 -20.16 25.58 -29.79
N ARG A 476 -21.26 24.85 -29.97
CA ARG A 476 -21.52 24.05 -31.18
C ARG A 476 -21.85 24.97 -32.36
N GLU A 477 -21.78 24.45 -33.59
CA GLU A 477 -22.12 25.20 -34.80
C GLU A 477 -23.58 25.73 -34.83
N ASN A 478 -24.48 25.10 -34.07
CA ASN A 478 -25.87 25.57 -33.91
C ASN A 478 -26.02 26.75 -32.93
N GLY A 479 -24.93 27.18 -32.29
CA GLY A 479 -24.86 28.26 -31.30
C GLY A 479 -25.10 27.83 -29.86
N GLU A 480 -25.41 26.55 -29.59
CA GLU A 480 -25.63 26.03 -28.24
C GLU A 480 -24.30 25.80 -27.50
N TRP A 481 -24.28 26.16 -26.22
CA TRP A 481 -23.14 25.91 -25.33
C TRP A 481 -23.30 24.55 -24.64
N ALA A 482 -22.20 23.81 -24.53
CA ALA A 482 -22.11 22.56 -23.80
C ALA A 482 -20.85 22.54 -22.94
N VAL A 483 -20.88 21.84 -21.81
CA VAL A 483 -19.72 21.69 -20.93
C VAL A 483 -18.67 20.82 -21.62
N PHE A 484 -17.43 21.29 -21.63
CA PHE A 484 -16.25 20.53 -22.03
C PHE A 484 -15.63 19.81 -20.82
N GLY A 485 -15.49 20.52 -19.70
CA GLY A 485 -15.01 19.98 -18.43
C GLY A 485 -15.06 21.03 -17.32
N ASP A 486 -14.87 20.61 -16.07
CA ASP A 486 -14.81 21.47 -14.89
C ASP A 486 -13.62 21.10 -14.00
N GLY A 487 -13.27 21.97 -13.06
CA GLY A 487 -12.15 21.75 -12.17
C GLY A 487 -12.11 22.71 -10.98
N LYS A 488 -11.19 22.43 -10.05
CA LYS A 488 -10.96 23.24 -8.85
C LYS A 488 -9.85 24.25 -9.08
N THR A 489 -8.59 23.82 -9.02
CA THR A 489 -7.43 24.69 -9.21
C THR A 489 -6.99 24.72 -10.67
N ILE A 490 -6.32 25.81 -11.06
CA ILE A 490 -5.58 25.89 -12.32
C ILE A 490 -4.08 25.82 -12.05
N GLY A 491 -3.54 26.76 -11.26
CA GLY A 491 -2.10 26.76 -10.96
C GLY A 491 -1.24 27.03 -12.20
N ALA A 492 -0.04 26.46 -12.24
CA ALA A 492 0.89 26.66 -13.37
C ALA A 492 0.26 26.23 -14.70
N LYS A 493 -0.42 25.08 -14.72
CA LYS A 493 -1.07 24.54 -15.90
C LYS A 493 -2.21 23.60 -15.53
N LYS A 494 -3.31 23.71 -16.26
CA LYS A 494 -4.45 22.80 -16.19
C LYS A 494 -4.78 22.28 -17.57
N LEU A 495 -4.76 20.96 -17.73
CA LEU A 495 -5.15 20.30 -18.98
C LEU A 495 -6.46 19.56 -18.78
N LEU A 496 -7.54 20.12 -19.31
CA LEU A 496 -8.81 19.41 -19.41
C LEU A 496 -8.79 18.54 -20.66
N ARG A 497 -9.10 17.25 -20.50
CA ARG A 497 -9.16 16.28 -21.59
C ARG A 497 -10.54 15.62 -21.65
N SER A 498 -11.11 15.52 -22.85
CA SER A 498 -12.46 14.99 -23.09
C SER A 498 -12.50 14.13 -24.37
N ASP A 499 -13.68 13.60 -24.73
CA ASP A 499 -13.94 13.12 -26.10
C ASP A 499 -13.85 14.29 -27.10
N PRO A 500 -13.41 14.06 -28.35
CA PRO A 500 -13.33 15.10 -29.38
C PRO A 500 -14.65 15.81 -29.67
N VAL A 501 -14.61 17.14 -29.69
CA VAL A 501 -15.74 18.02 -29.99
C VAL A 501 -15.43 18.91 -31.19
N THR A 502 -16.46 19.36 -31.91
CA THR A 502 -16.34 20.43 -32.91
C THR A 502 -17.02 21.68 -32.39
N ALA A 503 -16.29 22.79 -32.32
CA ALA A 503 -16.81 24.03 -31.76
C ALA A 503 -16.40 25.27 -32.56
N THR A 504 -17.23 26.31 -32.48
CA THR A 504 -16.95 27.64 -33.02
C THR A 504 -16.33 28.58 -31.98
N ALA A 505 -16.47 28.28 -30.69
CA ALA A 505 -15.90 29.06 -29.60
C ALA A 505 -15.72 28.19 -28.35
N ILE A 506 -14.89 28.66 -27.41
CA ILE A 506 -14.85 28.18 -26.03
C ILE A 506 -15.12 29.31 -25.05
N ARG A 507 -15.61 28.97 -23.85
CA ARG A 507 -15.84 29.88 -22.74
C ARG A 507 -15.24 29.31 -21.47
N ILE A 508 -14.40 30.07 -20.80
CA ILE A 508 -13.83 29.74 -19.50
C ILE A 508 -14.57 30.55 -18.44
N ASN A 509 -15.28 29.86 -17.56
CA ASN A 509 -16.06 30.42 -16.47
C ASN A 509 -15.31 30.23 -15.15
N ILE A 510 -14.68 31.29 -14.63
CA ILE A 510 -14.12 31.30 -13.28
C ILE A 510 -15.24 31.56 -12.28
N THR A 511 -15.60 30.56 -11.48
CA THR A 511 -16.71 30.60 -10.53
C THR A 511 -16.26 30.79 -9.09
N GLY A 512 -14.98 30.54 -8.78
CA GLY A 512 -14.38 30.79 -7.48
C GLY A 512 -12.89 31.11 -7.59
N SER A 513 -12.45 32.12 -6.82
CA SER A 513 -11.05 32.52 -6.70
C SER A 513 -10.82 33.22 -5.36
N GLN A 514 -9.61 33.09 -4.80
CA GLN A 514 -9.24 33.75 -3.55
C GLN A 514 -9.02 35.26 -3.72
N ALA A 515 -8.61 35.69 -4.92
CA ALA A 515 -8.44 37.08 -5.33
C ALA A 515 -8.90 37.27 -6.79
N GLU A 516 -8.62 38.42 -7.42
CA GLU A 516 -8.90 38.62 -8.84
C GLU A 516 -8.17 37.54 -9.66
N PRO A 517 -8.87 36.74 -10.48
CA PRO A 517 -8.22 35.70 -11.28
C PRO A 517 -7.25 36.32 -12.28
N MET A 518 -6.14 35.63 -12.54
CA MET A 518 -5.13 36.04 -13.51
C MET A 518 -4.79 34.85 -14.39
N ILE A 519 -5.11 34.96 -15.68
CA ILE A 519 -4.83 33.91 -16.67
C ILE A 519 -3.78 34.46 -17.63
N SER A 520 -2.65 33.76 -17.75
CA SER A 520 -1.60 34.10 -18.71
C SER A 520 -1.92 33.52 -20.07
N GLU A 521 -2.23 32.23 -20.15
CA GLU A 521 -2.38 31.52 -21.41
C GLU A 521 -3.57 30.55 -21.42
N VAL A 522 -4.14 30.38 -22.62
CA VAL A 522 -5.17 29.40 -22.97
C VAL A 522 -4.78 28.73 -24.27
N GLY A 523 -4.75 27.41 -24.25
CA GLY A 523 -4.49 26.58 -25.43
C GLY A 523 -5.66 25.66 -25.75
N VAL A 524 -5.84 25.35 -27.04
CA VAL A 524 -6.83 24.38 -27.52
C VAL A 524 -6.14 23.45 -28.50
N TYR A 525 -6.23 22.13 -28.27
CA TYR A 525 -5.42 21.14 -28.97
C TYR A 525 -6.21 19.88 -29.36
N GLU A 526 -5.77 19.24 -30.42
CA GLU A 526 -6.16 17.88 -30.80
C GLU A 526 -5.07 16.92 -30.34
N ALA A 527 -5.42 15.99 -29.45
CA ALA A 527 -4.49 15.02 -28.88
C ALA A 527 -4.03 13.99 -29.93
N ALA A 528 -2.77 13.61 -29.81
CA ALA A 528 -2.25 12.40 -30.45
C ALA A 528 -3.08 11.17 -30.04
N ASP A 529 -3.12 10.13 -30.86
CA ASP A 529 -3.97 8.94 -30.58
C ASP A 529 -3.66 8.31 -29.21
N ASP A 530 -2.39 8.27 -28.81
CA ASP A 530 -1.95 7.77 -27.48
C ASP A 530 -2.34 8.71 -26.32
N PHE A 531 -2.65 9.98 -26.59
CA PHE A 531 -3.00 11.00 -25.61
C PHE A 531 -4.51 11.24 -25.48
N LYS A 532 -5.35 10.59 -26.29
CA LYS A 532 -6.82 10.73 -26.21
C LYS A 532 -7.39 10.10 -24.93
N ALA A 533 -8.39 10.75 -24.32
CA ALA A 533 -9.06 10.23 -23.12
C ALA A 533 -9.82 8.93 -23.38
N THR A 534 -10.47 8.85 -24.55
CA THR A 534 -11.03 7.61 -25.07
C THR A 534 -10.23 7.17 -26.27
N GLN A 535 -9.82 5.91 -26.26
CA GLN A 535 -9.19 5.33 -27.44
C GLN A 535 -10.21 5.40 -28.59
N PRO A 536 -9.82 5.95 -29.76
CA PRO A 536 -10.72 6.03 -30.89
C PRO A 536 -11.20 4.61 -31.23
N LEU A 537 -12.44 4.50 -31.70
CA LEU A 537 -12.94 3.22 -32.21
C LEU A 537 -11.95 2.71 -33.27
N PRO A 538 -11.49 1.45 -33.17
CA PRO A 538 -10.66 0.84 -34.21
C PRO A 538 -11.27 1.05 -35.60
N ALA A 539 -10.42 1.28 -36.60
CA ALA A 539 -10.85 1.70 -37.94
C ALA A 539 -11.87 0.75 -38.61
N ALA A 540 -11.92 -0.53 -38.27
CA ALA A 540 -12.95 -1.44 -38.78
C ALA A 540 -14.34 -1.25 -38.19
N TYR A 541 -14.48 -0.53 -37.08
CA TYR A 541 -15.78 -0.22 -36.51
C TYR A 541 -16.41 0.97 -37.22
N THR A 542 -17.67 0.78 -37.64
CA THR A 542 -18.51 1.89 -38.06
C THR A 542 -19.34 2.33 -36.85
N LYS A 543 -19.08 3.54 -36.36
CA LYS A 543 -19.92 4.22 -35.37
C LYS A 543 -21.24 4.62 -36.01
N PHE A 544 -22.33 4.45 -35.27
CA PHE A 544 -23.62 5.03 -35.61
C PHE A 544 -24.20 5.73 -34.39
N VAL A 545 -24.84 6.88 -34.61
CA VAL A 545 -25.42 7.71 -33.57
C VAL A 545 -26.92 7.89 -33.79
N PRO A 546 -27.69 8.24 -32.74
CA PRO A 546 -29.07 8.68 -32.93
C PRO A 546 -29.19 9.83 -33.93
N GLY A 547 -29.94 9.64 -35.01
CA GLY A 547 -30.12 10.64 -36.08
C GLY A 547 -29.54 10.24 -37.44
N ASP A 548 -28.69 9.21 -37.50
CA ASP A 548 -28.12 8.70 -38.76
C ASP A 548 -29.19 8.12 -39.70
N GLU A 549 -28.97 8.25 -41.02
CA GLU A 549 -29.84 7.64 -42.04
C GLU A 549 -29.90 6.12 -41.83
N GLY A 550 -31.10 5.60 -41.52
CA GLY A 550 -31.33 4.17 -41.27
C GLY A 550 -31.60 3.82 -39.79
N LEU A 551 -31.37 4.74 -38.86
CA LEU A 551 -31.79 4.58 -37.47
C LEU A 551 -33.19 5.14 -37.27
N SER A 552 -34.15 4.27 -36.92
CA SER A 552 -35.54 4.69 -36.65
C SER A 552 -35.82 4.69 -35.14
N LEU A 553 -36.08 5.88 -34.61
CA LEU A 553 -36.58 6.08 -33.25
C LEU A 553 -38.11 6.15 -33.32
N ASN A 554 -38.80 5.20 -32.69
CA ASN A 554 -40.25 5.33 -32.55
C ASN A 554 -40.55 6.17 -31.31
N LYS A 555 -41.02 7.40 -31.53
CA LYS A 555 -41.58 8.27 -30.47
C LYS A 555 -42.93 7.65 -30.08
N GLY A 556 -43.08 7.20 -28.85
CA GLY A 556 -44.34 6.62 -28.36
C GLY A 556 -45.55 7.50 -28.70
N SER A 557 -46.71 6.87 -28.94
CA SER A 557 -47.96 7.61 -29.14
C SER A 557 -48.40 8.29 -27.86
N TRP A 558 -49.09 9.43 -27.98
CA TRP A 558 -49.77 10.07 -26.85
C TRP A 558 -50.79 9.11 -26.25
N ASP A 559 -50.70 8.85 -24.95
CA ASP A 559 -51.80 8.26 -24.20
C ASP A 559 -52.88 9.33 -24.02
N ASP A 560 -54.16 8.98 -24.24
CA ASP A 560 -55.33 9.89 -24.16
C ASP A 560 -55.51 10.55 -22.75
N ASP A 561 -54.66 10.22 -21.78
CA ASP A 561 -54.73 10.63 -20.37
C ASP A 561 -53.84 11.84 -20.02
N GLY A 562 -53.13 12.45 -20.99
CA GLY A 562 -52.40 13.71 -20.78
C GLY A 562 -51.17 13.61 -19.88
N LYS A 563 -50.60 12.41 -19.71
CA LYS A 563 -49.27 12.21 -19.13
C LYS A 563 -48.24 12.17 -20.26
N GLY A 564 -47.27 13.08 -20.23
CA GLY A 564 -46.38 13.39 -21.35
C GLY A 564 -45.50 12.23 -21.86
N ASN A 565 -45.16 12.35 -23.15
CA ASN A 565 -44.22 11.60 -24.00
C ASN A 565 -43.52 10.34 -23.41
N THR A 566 -43.91 9.17 -23.90
CA THR A 566 -43.40 7.84 -23.55
C THR A 566 -42.30 7.33 -24.52
N GLY A 567 -41.53 8.23 -25.16
CA GLY A 567 -40.59 7.90 -26.25
C GLY A 567 -39.13 8.29 -26.02
N TRP A 568 -38.25 7.96 -26.98
CA TRP A 568 -36.86 8.43 -27.01
C TRP A 568 -36.80 9.94 -27.30
N HIS A 569 -36.02 10.64 -26.48
CA HIS A 569 -35.68 12.04 -26.63
C HIS A 569 -34.25 12.15 -27.17
N GLU A 570 -34.10 12.74 -28.36
CA GLU A 570 -32.80 13.06 -28.96
C GLU A 570 -32.14 14.22 -28.20
N GLN A 571 -30.84 14.11 -27.98
CA GLN A 571 -29.97 15.15 -27.43
C GLN A 571 -28.68 15.19 -28.27
N ALA A 572 -27.89 16.25 -28.12
CA ALA A 572 -26.66 16.42 -28.88
C ALA A 572 -25.55 15.39 -28.56
N ASP A 573 -25.71 14.58 -27.51
CA ASP A 573 -24.78 13.57 -26.99
C ASP A 573 -25.41 12.15 -26.91
N GLY A 574 -26.58 11.94 -27.53
CA GLY A 574 -27.24 10.64 -27.57
C GLY A 574 -28.76 10.73 -27.54
N SER A 575 -29.40 9.71 -26.99
CA SER A 575 -30.84 9.67 -26.78
C SER A 575 -31.17 9.06 -25.43
N TYR A 576 -32.26 9.48 -24.81
CA TYR A 576 -32.72 8.90 -23.54
C TYR A 576 -34.23 8.64 -23.51
N THR A 577 -34.67 7.74 -22.61
CA THR A 577 -36.09 7.49 -22.33
C THR A 577 -36.53 8.07 -20.99
N THR A 578 -37.81 8.40 -20.85
CA THR A 578 -38.41 8.74 -19.55
C THR A 578 -38.79 7.46 -18.77
N THR A 579 -38.95 7.57 -17.45
CA THR A 579 -39.14 6.42 -16.52
C THR A 579 -40.35 5.53 -16.82
N ASP A 580 -41.29 5.98 -17.65
CA ASP A 580 -42.58 5.32 -17.92
C ASP A 580 -42.81 4.99 -19.40
N GLY A 581 -41.81 5.14 -20.28
CA GLY A 581 -41.99 5.06 -21.73
C GLY A 581 -41.68 3.70 -22.38
N TRP A 582 -42.67 3.09 -23.05
CA TRP A 582 -42.41 2.01 -24.02
C TRP A 582 -41.83 2.61 -25.30
N ALA A 583 -40.52 2.50 -25.48
CA ALA A 583 -39.83 3.04 -26.65
C ALA A 583 -39.02 1.96 -27.37
N ASN A 584 -38.87 2.08 -28.69
CA ASN A 584 -38.00 1.21 -29.48
C ASN A 584 -37.03 1.99 -30.36
N ILE A 585 -35.79 1.48 -30.43
CA ILE A 585 -34.78 1.86 -31.42
C ILE A 585 -34.65 0.70 -32.39
N LYS A 586 -34.62 0.98 -33.70
CA LYS A 586 -34.23 -0.01 -34.71
C LYS A 586 -33.10 0.52 -35.57
N TYR A 587 -32.13 -0.34 -35.83
CA TYR A 587 -31.04 -0.07 -36.75
C TYR A 587 -30.75 -1.31 -37.58
N THR A 588 -30.37 -1.12 -38.84
CA THR A 588 -29.95 -2.19 -39.73
C THR A 588 -28.50 -1.94 -40.11
N PHE A 589 -27.69 -2.99 -40.06
CA PHE A 589 -26.28 -2.93 -40.43
C PHE A 589 -25.89 -4.17 -41.21
N GLU A 590 -24.84 -4.08 -42.02
CA GLU A 590 -24.19 -5.23 -42.64
C GLU A 590 -22.89 -5.50 -41.92
N GLY A 591 -22.76 -6.69 -41.31
CA GLY A 591 -21.62 -6.97 -40.47
C GLY A 591 -21.77 -8.24 -39.65
N THR A 592 -20.85 -8.43 -38.72
CA THR A 592 -20.74 -9.68 -37.94
C THR A 592 -20.78 -9.46 -36.44
N TYR A 593 -20.84 -8.22 -35.98
CA TYR A 593 -20.88 -7.86 -34.57
C TYR A 593 -21.43 -6.44 -34.40
N PHE A 594 -22.14 -6.18 -33.29
CA PHE A 594 -22.44 -4.82 -32.86
C PHE A 594 -22.37 -4.68 -31.34
N ALA A 595 -22.15 -3.45 -30.89
CA ALA A 595 -22.26 -3.05 -29.52
C ALA A 595 -23.04 -1.75 -29.37
N LEU A 596 -23.57 -1.55 -28.18
CA LEU A 596 -24.35 -0.38 -27.79
C LEU A 596 -23.67 0.26 -26.59
N VAL A 597 -23.46 1.56 -26.67
CA VAL A 597 -22.78 2.37 -25.66
C VAL A 597 -23.74 3.43 -25.11
N GLY A 598 -23.65 3.71 -23.82
CA GLY A 598 -24.44 4.74 -23.16
C GLY A 598 -24.16 4.81 -21.67
N THR A 599 -25.08 5.37 -20.91
CA THR A 599 -24.85 5.62 -19.47
C THR A 599 -25.35 4.49 -18.60
N LYS A 600 -24.53 4.06 -17.63
CA LYS A 600 -24.97 3.22 -16.51
C LYS A 600 -25.10 4.07 -15.24
N GLY A 601 -26.01 3.73 -14.34
CA GLY A 601 -26.12 4.41 -13.04
C GLY A 601 -27.38 4.07 -12.24
N PRO A 602 -27.54 4.60 -11.01
CA PRO A 602 -28.55 4.14 -10.07
C PRO A 602 -29.98 4.42 -10.51
N ASN A 603 -30.17 5.42 -11.37
CA ASN A 603 -31.47 5.82 -11.91
C ASN A 603 -31.78 5.24 -13.30
N TYR A 604 -30.87 4.43 -13.85
CA TYR A 604 -31.04 3.77 -15.13
C TYR A 604 -31.55 2.35 -14.95
N GLY A 605 -32.31 1.84 -15.93
CA GLY A 605 -32.78 0.45 -15.87
C GLY A 605 -32.65 -0.30 -17.18
N ALA A 606 -33.51 -1.29 -17.42
CA ALA A 606 -33.22 -2.37 -18.36
C ALA A 606 -33.95 -2.24 -19.71
N PHE A 607 -33.30 -2.71 -20.78
CA PHE A 607 -33.89 -2.85 -22.11
C PHE A 607 -33.79 -4.28 -22.65
N ASP A 608 -34.75 -4.67 -23.48
CA ASP A 608 -34.75 -5.92 -24.23
C ASP A 608 -34.08 -5.73 -25.59
N ILE A 609 -33.21 -6.68 -25.97
CA ILE A 609 -32.55 -6.73 -27.27
C ILE A 609 -33.17 -7.80 -28.15
N TYR A 610 -33.45 -7.40 -29.39
CA TYR A 610 -33.84 -8.29 -30.47
C TYR A 610 -32.85 -8.16 -31.62
N ILE A 611 -32.48 -9.29 -32.20
CA ILE A 611 -31.68 -9.36 -33.44
C ILE A 611 -32.51 -10.16 -34.46
N ASP A 612 -32.69 -9.61 -35.65
CA ASP A 612 -33.50 -10.18 -36.73
C ASP A 612 -34.92 -10.56 -36.30
N GLY A 613 -35.50 -9.68 -35.47
CA GLY A 613 -36.83 -9.83 -34.89
C GLY A 613 -36.95 -10.91 -33.80
N LYS A 614 -35.85 -11.55 -33.39
CA LYS A 614 -35.82 -12.54 -32.32
C LYS A 614 -35.27 -11.94 -31.03
N TYR A 615 -35.97 -12.16 -29.93
CA TYR A 615 -35.50 -11.77 -28.60
C TYR A 615 -34.19 -12.52 -28.28
N ILE A 616 -33.18 -11.79 -27.82
CA ILE A 616 -31.88 -12.34 -27.46
C ILE A 616 -31.70 -12.34 -25.94
N SER A 617 -31.77 -11.16 -25.32
CA SER A 617 -31.58 -10.97 -23.88
C SER A 617 -32.10 -9.61 -23.43
N SER A 618 -32.19 -9.41 -22.12
CA SER A 618 -32.32 -8.07 -21.52
C SER A 618 -30.95 -7.63 -21.00
N ALA A 619 -30.64 -6.35 -21.12
CA ALA A 619 -29.45 -5.74 -20.53
C ALA A 619 -29.85 -4.67 -19.51
N SER A 620 -29.13 -4.58 -18.40
CA SER A 620 -29.37 -3.59 -17.35
C SER A 620 -28.40 -2.43 -17.48
N CYS A 621 -28.92 -1.20 -17.40
CA CYS A 621 -28.12 0.01 -17.25
C CYS A 621 -27.92 0.41 -15.77
N SER A 622 -28.44 -0.35 -14.81
CA SER A 622 -28.30 0.01 -13.39
C SER A 622 -26.86 -0.19 -12.90
N ALA A 623 -26.30 0.81 -12.22
CA ALA A 623 -25.01 0.76 -11.54
C ALA A 623 -25.04 1.62 -10.25
N ALA A 624 -24.01 1.54 -9.41
CA ALA A 624 -23.96 2.29 -8.14
C ALA A 624 -23.80 3.80 -8.36
N SER A 625 -23.04 4.21 -9.37
CA SER A 625 -22.77 5.60 -9.76
C SER A 625 -23.07 5.82 -11.24
N GLU A 626 -23.35 7.07 -11.63
CA GLU A 626 -23.55 7.41 -13.05
C GLU A 626 -22.19 7.47 -13.77
N THR A 627 -22.02 6.62 -14.76
CA THR A 627 -20.82 6.55 -15.61
C THR A 627 -21.26 6.57 -17.08
N PRO A 628 -20.92 7.63 -17.85
CA PRO A 628 -21.21 7.68 -19.29
C PRO A 628 -20.30 6.73 -20.08
N ASN A 629 -20.57 6.60 -21.38
CA ASN A 629 -19.75 5.86 -22.35
C ASN A 629 -19.45 4.39 -21.99
N GLN A 630 -20.39 3.73 -21.29
CA GLN A 630 -20.28 2.33 -20.94
C GLN A 630 -20.91 1.43 -22.00
N ILE A 631 -20.28 0.28 -22.26
CA ILE A 631 -20.91 -0.79 -23.04
C ILE A 631 -22.17 -1.26 -22.29
N LEU A 632 -23.31 -1.03 -22.92
CA LEU A 632 -24.62 -1.46 -22.45
C LEU A 632 -24.95 -2.87 -22.92
N TYR A 633 -24.54 -3.22 -24.14
CA TYR A 633 -24.75 -4.54 -24.72
C TYR A 633 -23.76 -4.81 -25.85
N GLU A 634 -23.36 -6.06 -26.00
CA GLU A 634 -22.56 -6.59 -27.11
C GLU A 634 -23.26 -7.80 -27.71
N SER A 635 -23.27 -7.89 -29.04
CA SER A 635 -23.85 -9.02 -29.73
C SER A 635 -22.95 -10.25 -29.66
N PRO A 636 -23.52 -11.47 -29.72
CA PRO A 636 -22.73 -12.62 -30.14
C PRO A 636 -22.18 -12.39 -31.57
N THR A 637 -21.20 -13.19 -32.01
CA THR A 637 -20.79 -13.19 -33.42
C THR A 637 -21.99 -13.56 -34.29
N LEU A 638 -22.34 -12.68 -35.21
CA LEU A 638 -23.39 -12.89 -36.21
C LEU A 638 -22.81 -13.49 -37.48
N SER A 639 -23.67 -14.05 -38.32
CA SER A 639 -23.29 -14.44 -39.67
C SER A 639 -22.89 -13.21 -40.48
N ASN A 640 -22.01 -13.35 -41.46
CA ASN A 640 -21.79 -12.26 -42.41
C ASN A 640 -23.09 -11.98 -43.19
N GLY A 641 -23.59 -10.74 -43.10
CA GLY A 641 -24.75 -10.27 -43.87
C GLY A 641 -25.47 -9.10 -43.20
N GLU A 642 -26.62 -8.76 -43.75
CA GLU A 642 -27.51 -7.73 -43.21
C GLU A 642 -28.25 -8.25 -41.96
N HIS A 643 -28.18 -7.48 -40.89
CA HIS A 643 -28.82 -7.74 -39.61
C HIS A 643 -29.63 -6.55 -39.14
N SER A 644 -30.73 -6.81 -38.45
CA SER A 644 -31.56 -5.78 -37.82
C SER A 644 -31.52 -5.89 -36.30
N ILE A 645 -31.22 -4.80 -35.63
CA ILE A 645 -31.25 -4.71 -34.16
C ILE A 645 -32.48 -3.92 -33.73
N GLN A 646 -33.12 -4.37 -32.66
CA GLN A 646 -34.19 -3.63 -32.00
C GLN A 646 -33.97 -3.61 -30.48
N LEU A 647 -33.93 -2.42 -29.90
CA LEU A 647 -33.94 -2.20 -28.45
C LEU A 647 -35.36 -1.87 -28.00
N THR A 648 -35.80 -2.36 -26.84
CA THR A 648 -37.13 -2.01 -26.27
C THR A 648 -37.05 -1.83 -24.75
N THR A 649 -37.41 -0.66 -24.24
CA THR A 649 -37.31 -0.32 -22.80
C THR A 649 -38.45 -0.90 -21.94
N GLY A 650 -39.52 -1.42 -22.54
CA GLY A 650 -40.66 -1.94 -21.77
C GLY A 650 -41.40 -0.84 -20.99
N THR A 651 -42.25 -1.22 -20.03
CA THR A 651 -42.92 -0.29 -19.10
C THR A 651 -42.37 -0.47 -17.69
N ASN A 652 -42.30 0.62 -16.90
CA ASN A 652 -41.79 0.64 -15.52
C ASN A 652 -40.35 0.12 -15.33
N ARG A 653 -39.46 0.35 -16.31
CA ARG A 653 -38.06 -0.14 -16.24
C ARG A 653 -37.02 0.97 -16.04
N GLY A 654 -37.42 2.20 -15.69
CA GLY A 654 -36.48 3.30 -15.47
C GLY A 654 -35.93 3.91 -16.77
N LYS A 655 -35.04 4.91 -16.64
CA LYS A 655 -34.40 5.61 -17.78
C LYS A 655 -33.38 4.70 -18.46
N VAL A 656 -33.26 4.79 -19.78
CA VAL A 656 -32.10 4.29 -20.52
C VAL A 656 -31.50 5.47 -21.28
N ASN A 657 -30.18 5.61 -21.28
CA ASN A 657 -29.46 6.56 -22.13
C ASN A 657 -28.58 5.76 -23.09
N PHE A 658 -28.79 5.98 -24.38
CA PHE A 658 -28.02 5.41 -25.48
C PHE A 658 -27.23 6.54 -26.13
N ALA A 659 -25.90 6.49 -26.01
CA ALA A 659 -25.03 7.53 -26.58
C ALA A 659 -24.80 7.25 -28.07
N TYR A 660 -24.26 6.07 -28.38
CA TYR A 660 -23.97 5.62 -29.74
C TYR A 660 -23.89 4.11 -29.79
N GLY A 661 -23.93 3.54 -30.98
CA GLY A 661 -23.56 2.15 -31.20
C GLY A 661 -22.41 2.08 -32.18
N TYR A 662 -21.81 0.90 -32.27
CA TYR A 662 -20.87 0.61 -33.33
C TYR A 662 -21.06 -0.82 -33.78
N TYR A 663 -20.79 -1.06 -35.06
CA TYR A 663 -20.78 -2.40 -35.60
C TYR A 663 -19.47 -2.64 -36.35
N LEU A 664 -19.06 -3.90 -36.33
CA LEU A 664 -17.98 -4.37 -37.17
C LEU A 664 -18.59 -4.74 -38.52
N GLY A 665 -18.06 -4.16 -39.59
CA GLY A 665 -18.41 -4.57 -40.95
C GLY A 665 -18.00 -6.02 -41.23
N VAL A 666 -17.86 -6.40 -42.49
CA VAL A 666 -17.38 -7.74 -42.83
C VAL A 666 -15.89 -7.88 -42.46
N ASN A 667 -15.62 -8.36 -41.26
CA ASN A 667 -14.28 -8.78 -40.82
C ASN A 667 -14.30 -10.28 -40.53
N GLU A 668 -13.97 -11.07 -41.56
CA GLU A 668 -13.95 -12.53 -41.43
C GLU A 668 -12.82 -13.01 -40.50
N ASN A 669 -11.76 -12.22 -40.33
CA ASN A 669 -10.60 -12.55 -39.50
C ASN A 669 -10.80 -12.21 -38.02
N GLY A 670 -11.78 -11.41 -37.67
CA GLY A 670 -12.15 -11.11 -36.29
C GLY A 670 -11.20 -10.15 -35.56
N LEU A 671 -11.51 -9.94 -34.28
CA LEU A 671 -10.95 -8.86 -33.50
C LEU A 671 -10.66 -9.32 -32.07
N PHE A 672 -9.49 -8.95 -31.54
CA PHE A 672 -8.97 -9.45 -30.28
C PHE A 672 -9.29 -8.54 -29.10
N GLU A 673 -9.83 -9.12 -28.04
CA GLU A 673 -10.19 -8.44 -26.79
C GLU A 673 -9.90 -9.32 -25.58
N ILE A 674 -9.55 -8.70 -24.45
CA ILE A 674 -9.51 -9.34 -23.14
C ILE A 674 -10.94 -9.38 -22.56
N GLU A 675 -11.31 -10.49 -21.93
CA GLU A 675 -12.68 -10.72 -21.45
C GLU A 675 -13.12 -9.75 -20.35
N ALA A 676 -12.21 -9.35 -19.45
CA ALA A 676 -12.50 -8.50 -18.31
C ALA A 676 -11.46 -7.38 -18.20
N ASP A 677 -11.87 -6.23 -17.67
CA ASP A 677 -11.01 -5.06 -17.50
C ASP A 677 -10.09 -5.19 -16.26
N SER A 678 -10.45 -6.09 -15.33
CA SER A 678 -9.65 -6.36 -14.14
C SER A 678 -9.74 -7.81 -13.67
N TYR A 679 -8.65 -8.31 -13.09
CA TYR A 679 -8.54 -9.60 -12.41
C TYR A 679 -7.98 -9.41 -11.00
N GLN A 680 -8.31 -10.31 -10.08
CA GLN A 680 -7.68 -10.43 -8.77
C GLN A 680 -7.10 -11.83 -8.63
N VAL A 681 -5.95 -11.93 -8.01
CA VAL A 681 -5.23 -13.18 -7.77
C VAL A 681 -4.47 -13.05 -6.46
N ASN A 682 -4.42 -14.11 -5.64
CA ASN A 682 -3.57 -14.12 -4.45
C ASN A 682 -2.12 -14.28 -4.87
N GLU A 683 -1.18 -13.91 -4.00
CA GLU A 683 0.22 -14.20 -4.20
C GLU A 683 0.49 -15.70 -4.36
N GLY A 684 1.50 -16.05 -5.15
CA GLY A 684 1.82 -17.44 -5.54
C GLY A 684 0.82 -18.15 -6.48
N ASP A 685 -0.40 -17.63 -6.64
CA ASP A 685 -1.41 -18.20 -7.54
C ASP A 685 -1.25 -17.73 -9.00
N ALA A 686 -1.75 -18.55 -9.94
CA ALA A 686 -1.69 -18.23 -11.36
C ALA A 686 -2.99 -17.56 -11.84
N VAL A 687 -2.89 -16.37 -12.45
CA VAL A 687 -4.02 -15.68 -13.08
C VAL A 687 -4.21 -16.18 -14.52
N LYS A 688 -5.46 -16.47 -14.90
CA LYS A 688 -5.82 -16.89 -16.27
C LYS A 688 -6.59 -15.80 -17.00
N VAL A 689 -5.89 -15.07 -17.85
CA VAL A 689 -6.46 -14.00 -18.68
C VAL A 689 -6.99 -14.58 -19.98
N LYS A 690 -8.25 -14.34 -20.30
CA LYS A 690 -8.89 -14.89 -21.50
C LYS A 690 -8.93 -13.87 -22.61
N ILE A 691 -8.31 -14.21 -23.74
CA ILE A 691 -8.41 -13.45 -24.99
C ILE A 691 -9.54 -14.04 -25.85
N LYS A 692 -10.44 -13.18 -26.30
CA LYS A 692 -11.53 -13.46 -27.23
C LYS A 692 -11.19 -12.95 -28.63
N ARG A 693 -11.60 -13.71 -29.65
CA ARG A 693 -11.62 -13.30 -31.05
C ARG A 693 -13.08 -13.14 -31.48
N ASN A 694 -13.54 -11.91 -31.54
CA ASN A 694 -14.92 -11.50 -31.81
C ASN A 694 -15.13 -11.12 -33.29
N GLY A 695 -16.38 -11.10 -33.77
CA GLY A 695 -16.71 -10.65 -35.13
C GLY A 695 -16.26 -11.55 -36.30
N GLY A 696 -15.27 -12.41 -36.13
CA GLY A 696 -14.76 -13.29 -37.18
C GLY A 696 -13.85 -14.36 -36.60
N SER A 697 -13.68 -15.46 -37.34
CA SER A 697 -12.79 -16.55 -36.93
C SER A 697 -12.16 -17.27 -38.13
N THR A 698 -12.22 -16.68 -39.32
CA THR A 698 -11.69 -17.25 -40.55
C THR A 698 -10.18 -17.02 -40.64
N GLY A 699 -9.45 -18.05 -41.02
CA GLY A 699 -8.01 -18.01 -41.17
C GLY A 699 -7.25 -18.05 -39.84
N GLU A 700 -5.97 -18.38 -39.95
CA GLU A 700 -5.01 -18.28 -38.86
C GLU A 700 -4.57 -16.83 -38.67
N VAL A 701 -4.55 -16.38 -37.43
CA VAL A 701 -4.17 -15.02 -37.03
C VAL A 701 -3.36 -15.08 -35.75
N THR A 702 -2.62 -14.02 -35.45
CA THR A 702 -1.86 -13.90 -34.21
C THR A 702 -2.13 -12.57 -33.51
N VAL A 703 -1.85 -12.52 -32.21
CA VAL A 703 -1.78 -11.29 -31.41
C VAL A 703 -0.63 -11.42 -30.43
N ASN A 704 0.06 -10.33 -30.14
CA ASN A 704 1.15 -10.33 -29.16
C ASN A 704 0.63 -9.91 -27.79
N VAL A 705 1.28 -10.41 -26.75
CA VAL A 705 0.94 -10.20 -25.35
C VAL A 705 2.16 -9.66 -24.63
N THR A 706 1.96 -8.68 -23.76
CA THR A 706 2.96 -8.21 -22.81
C THR A 706 2.32 -7.98 -21.45
N THR A 707 3.13 -7.92 -20.39
CA THR A 707 2.66 -7.59 -19.04
C THR A 707 3.32 -6.31 -18.49
N PRO A 708 2.84 -5.11 -18.90
CA PRO A 708 3.39 -3.85 -18.42
C PRO A 708 3.28 -3.73 -16.90
N PRO A 709 4.23 -3.05 -16.26
CA PRO A 709 4.22 -2.90 -14.81
C PRO A 709 3.08 -1.98 -14.34
N GLY A 710 2.60 -2.23 -13.13
CA GLY A 710 1.86 -1.27 -12.32
C GLY A 710 2.74 -0.87 -11.13
N THR A 711 2.33 -1.25 -9.93
CA THR A 711 3.13 -1.16 -8.69
C THR A 711 3.89 -2.45 -8.38
N ALA A 712 3.59 -3.56 -9.07
CA ALA A 712 4.26 -4.84 -8.91
C ALA A 712 5.58 -4.87 -9.70
N VAL A 713 6.71 -5.06 -9.01
CA VAL A 713 8.03 -5.25 -9.64
C VAL A 713 8.09 -6.56 -10.43
N GLN A 714 8.51 -6.47 -11.68
CA GLN A 714 8.62 -7.62 -12.59
C GLN A 714 9.70 -8.58 -12.10
N GLY A 715 9.42 -9.89 -12.13
CA GLY A 715 10.35 -10.91 -11.64
C GLY A 715 10.37 -11.08 -10.11
N GLN A 716 9.84 -10.12 -9.35
CA GLN A 716 9.68 -10.21 -7.90
C GLN A 716 8.25 -10.60 -7.48
N TYR A 717 7.23 -10.01 -8.12
CA TYR A 717 5.82 -10.27 -7.81
C TYR A 717 5.12 -11.13 -8.87
N TYR A 718 5.64 -11.16 -10.09
CA TYR A 718 5.10 -11.99 -11.17
C TYR A 718 6.15 -12.30 -12.23
N GLU A 719 5.98 -13.45 -12.89
CA GLU A 719 6.74 -13.80 -14.09
C GLU A 719 6.23 -12.97 -15.27
N ASN A 720 7.05 -12.02 -15.75
CA ASN A 720 6.64 -11.14 -16.83
C ASN A 720 6.67 -11.83 -18.20
N ILE A 721 5.75 -11.41 -19.06
CA ILE A 721 5.66 -11.83 -20.46
C ILE A 721 6.12 -10.66 -21.30
N THR A 722 7.17 -10.87 -22.08
CA THR A 722 7.69 -9.87 -23.03
C THR A 722 7.38 -10.31 -24.46
N ASN A 723 6.39 -9.67 -25.07
CA ASN A 723 6.05 -9.81 -26.49
C ASN A 723 5.78 -11.26 -26.94
N GLU A 724 5.01 -12.04 -26.16
CA GLU A 724 4.64 -13.41 -26.52
C GLU A 724 3.57 -13.42 -27.62
N THR A 725 3.81 -14.15 -28.71
CA THR A 725 2.84 -14.30 -29.81
C THR A 725 1.86 -15.44 -29.56
N ILE A 726 0.57 -15.12 -29.49
CA ILE A 726 -0.52 -16.09 -29.37
C ILE A 726 -1.15 -16.34 -30.75
N THR A 727 -1.17 -17.60 -31.19
CA THR A 727 -1.77 -18.01 -32.47
C THR A 727 -3.18 -18.59 -32.28
N PHE A 728 -4.13 -18.06 -33.03
CA PHE A 728 -5.49 -18.61 -33.16
C PHE A 728 -5.64 -19.28 -34.51
N LYS A 729 -6.01 -20.56 -34.51
CA LYS A 729 -6.28 -21.31 -35.75
C LYS A 729 -7.62 -20.89 -36.37
N ASP A 730 -7.83 -21.30 -37.61
CA ASP A 730 -9.14 -21.17 -38.28
C ASP A 730 -10.26 -21.77 -37.41
N GLY A 731 -11.30 -20.97 -37.17
CA GLY A 731 -12.45 -21.27 -36.30
C GLY A 731 -12.22 -21.08 -34.79
N GLU A 732 -10.99 -20.82 -34.34
CA GLU A 732 -10.68 -20.65 -32.92
C GLU A 732 -11.08 -19.25 -32.43
N LYS A 733 -11.83 -19.19 -31.33
CA LYS A 733 -12.42 -17.94 -30.80
C LYS A 733 -11.90 -17.50 -29.44
N THR A 734 -11.21 -18.36 -28.71
CA THR A 734 -10.74 -18.05 -27.35
C THR A 734 -9.40 -18.71 -27.07
N LYS A 735 -8.50 -17.98 -26.41
CA LYS A 735 -7.26 -18.49 -25.80
C LYS A 735 -7.16 -17.97 -24.37
N TYR A 736 -6.28 -18.60 -23.60
CA TYR A 736 -5.91 -18.13 -22.27
C TYR A 736 -4.42 -17.89 -22.24
N ILE A 737 -4.03 -16.77 -21.62
CA ILE A 737 -2.69 -16.54 -21.11
C ILE A 737 -2.73 -16.90 -19.63
N THR A 738 -1.65 -17.51 -19.13
CA THR A 738 -1.47 -17.73 -17.70
C THR A 738 -0.26 -16.91 -17.28
N VAL A 739 -0.44 -16.03 -16.30
CA VAL A 739 0.65 -15.30 -15.66
C VAL A 739 0.81 -15.86 -14.26
N GLN A 740 2.03 -16.29 -13.91
CA GLN A 740 2.33 -16.82 -12.59
C GLN A 740 2.71 -15.64 -11.68
N THR A 741 1.97 -15.48 -10.58
CA THR A 741 2.41 -14.56 -9.51
C THR A 741 3.42 -15.25 -8.60
N ILE A 742 4.20 -14.46 -7.89
CA ILE A 742 5.25 -14.92 -6.99
C ILE A 742 4.80 -14.56 -5.57
N ASP A 743 4.86 -15.56 -4.71
CA ASP A 743 4.70 -15.41 -3.26
C ASP A 743 6.01 -14.82 -2.73
N ASN A 744 5.99 -13.50 -2.47
CA ASN A 744 7.12 -12.77 -1.95
C ASN A 744 6.80 -12.52 -0.49
N LEU A 745 7.60 -13.08 0.43
CA LEU A 745 7.30 -13.13 1.88
C LEU A 745 7.37 -11.76 2.60
N SER A 746 7.09 -10.67 1.88
CA SER A 746 7.27 -9.28 2.25
C SER A 746 5.90 -8.58 2.29
N VAL A 747 5.56 -8.00 3.44
CA VAL A 747 4.30 -7.25 3.60
C VAL A 747 4.41 -5.90 2.91
N THR A 748 3.97 -5.84 1.66
CA THR A 748 4.10 -4.66 0.80
C THR A 748 2.75 -4.10 0.33
N GLY A 749 1.67 -4.74 0.78
CA GLY A 749 0.30 -4.42 0.41
C GLY A 749 0.00 -4.83 -1.02
N ASN A 750 -1.29 -4.76 -1.40
CA ASN A 750 -1.72 -5.18 -2.74
C ASN A 750 -0.90 -4.47 -3.84
N LYS A 751 -0.26 -5.26 -4.68
CA LYS A 751 0.41 -4.77 -5.88
C LYS A 751 -0.44 -4.99 -7.12
N ASP A 752 -0.11 -4.31 -8.21
CA ASP A 752 -0.78 -4.54 -9.48
C ASP A 752 0.15 -4.46 -10.69
N PHE A 753 -0.24 -5.17 -11.74
CA PHE A 753 0.36 -5.10 -13.07
C PHE A 753 -0.73 -5.13 -14.14
N TYR A 754 -0.35 -5.04 -15.41
CA TYR A 754 -1.28 -5.05 -16.52
C TYR A 754 -1.00 -6.21 -17.46
N VAL A 755 -2.04 -6.69 -18.15
CA VAL A 755 -1.91 -7.57 -19.31
C VAL A 755 -2.40 -6.79 -20.52
N GLU A 756 -1.55 -6.66 -21.53
CA GLU A 756 -1.84 -5.92 -22.75
C GLU A 756 -1.70 -6.82 -23.98
N ILE A 757 -2.66 -6.73 -24.90
CA ILE A 757 -2.60 -7.34 -26.22
C ILE A 757 -2.38 -6.29 -27.30
N PHE A 758 -1.46 -6.55 -28.22
CA PHE A 758 -1.07 -5.61 -29.26
C PHE A 758 -0.63 -6.32 -30.55
N THR A 759 -0.46 -5.56 -31.63
CA THR A 759 0.04 -6.02 -32.95
C THR A 759 -0.62 -7.31 -33.47
N PRO A 760 -1.94 -7.28 -33.76
CA PRO A 760 -2.59 -8.42 -34.39
C PRO A 760 -2.10 -8.59 -35.84
N THR A 761 -2.07 -9.84 -36.33
CA THR A 761 -1.67 -10.16 -37.71
C THR A 761 -2.70 -11.02 -38.42
N GLY A 762 -2.52 -11.25 -39.72
CA GLY A 762 -3.42 -12.09 -40.51
C GLY A 762 -4.77 -11.45 -40.83
N GLY A 763 -4.86 -10.12 -40.75
CA GLY A 763 -6.07 -9.35 -41.01
C GLY A 763 -7.01 -9.22 -39.80
N ALA A 764 -6.64 -9.77 -38.64
CA ALA A 764 -7.33 -9.47 -37.39
C ALA A 764 -6.95 -8.08 -36.88
N GLU A 765 -7.82 -7.50 -36.05
CA GLU A 765 -7.64 -6.17 -35.45
C GLU A 765 -7.75 -6.23 -33.91
N LEU A 766 -7.37 -5.16 -33.21
CA LEU A 766 -7.58 -5.02 -31.76
C LEU A 766 -8.95 -4.40 -31.50
N GLY A 767 -9.59 -4.87 -30.45
CA GLY A 767 -10.82 -4.28 -29.93
C GLY A 767 -10.58 -3.19 -28.91
N MET A 768 -11.67 -2.78 -28.27
CA MET A 768 -11.66 -1.71 -27.27
C MET A 768 -11.03 -2.16 -25.95
N LYS A 769 -11.05 -3.48 -25.67
CA LYS A 769 -10.50 -4.08 -24.44
C LYS A 769 -9.16 -4.74 -24.72
N SER A 770 -8.13 -3.94 -25.00
CA SER A 770 -6.77 -4.44 -25.26
C SER A 770 -5.93 -4.60 -23.99
N THR A 771 -6.35 -4.03 -22.86
CA THR A 771 -5.61 -4.04 -21.60
C THR A 771 -6.50 -4.47 -20.44
N ALA A 772 -5.95 -5.18 -19.46
CA ALA A 772 -6.60 -5.52 -18.20
C ALA A 772 -5.65 -5.36 -17.02
N ARG A 773 -6.14 -4.79 -15.91
CA ARG A 773 -5.39 -4.69 -14.65
C ARG A 773 -5.46 -6.00 -13.87
N VAL A 774 -4.36 -6.46 -13.32
CA VAL A 774 -4.30 -7.61 -12.42
C VAL A 774 -3.86 -7.10 -11.06
N VAL A 775 -4.70 -7.26 -10.05
CA VAL A 775 -4.35 -6.94 -8.66
C VAL A 775 -3.91 -8.23 -7.97
N ILE A 776 -2.69 -8.21 -7.47
CA ILE A 776 -2.11 -9.22 -6.61
C ILE A 776 -2.54 -8.90 -5.18
N ILE A 777 -3.24 -9.83 -4.54
CA ILE A 777 -3.77 -9.68 -3.18
C ILE A 777 -2.70 -10.15 -2.20
N GLU A 778 -2.23 -9.20 -1.39
CA GLU A 778 -1.35 -9.42 -0.26
C GLU A 778 -2.08 -10.27 0.79
N ASP A 779 -1.51 -11.42 1.12
CA ASP A 779 -2.00 -12.31 2.16
C ASP A 779 -0.96 -12.61 3.26
N ASP A 780 0.25 -12.08 3.17
CA ASP A 780 1.25 -12.17 4.22
C ASP A 780 0.96 -11.22 5.39
N VAL A 781 1.22 -11.72 6.59
CA VAL A 781 0.99 -11.01 7.85
C VAL A 781 2.26 -11.04 8.68
N ARG A 782 2.67 -9.89 9.22
CA ARG A 782 3.84 -9.83 10.09
C ARG A 782 3.67 -10.78 11.28
N ILE A 783 4.77 -11.41 11.68
CA ILE A 783 4.74 -12.44 12.74
C ILE A 783 4.18 -11.90 14.07
N ALA A 784 4.46 -10.64 14.41
CA ALA A 784 3.93 -9.99 15.60
C ALA A 784 2.39 -9.86 15.55
N ASP A 785 1.87 -9.40 14.41
CA ASP A 785 0.43 -9.23 14.18
C ASP A 785 -0.30 -10.57 14.18
N ALA A 786 0.29 -11.62 13.58
CA ALA A 786 -0.27 -12.97 13.60
C ALA A 786 -0.31 -13.57 15.03
N VAL A 787 0.73 -13.33 15.84
CA VAL A 787 0.75 -13.73 17.25
C VAL A 787 -0.31 -12.96 18.04
N GLU A 788 -0.44 -11.65 17.85
CA GLU A 788 -1.47 -10.85 18.51
C GLU A 788 -2.88 -11.32 18.13
N GLN A 789 -3.15 -11.48 16.83
CA GLN A 789 -4.44 -11.92 16.30
C GLN A 789 -4.90 -13.27 16.87
N THR A 790 -3.96 -14.18 17.13
CA THR A 790 -4.24 -15.55 17.57
C THR A 790 -4.13 -15.75 19.08
N SER A 791 -3.75 -14.72 19.83
CA SER A 791 -3.49 -14.81 21.28
C SER A 791 -4.73 -15.03 22.15
N ASN A 792 -5.93 -14.64 21.67
CA ASN A 792 -7.15 -14.57 22.47
C ASN A 792 -8.07 -15.80 22.33
N ILE A 793 -7.52 -17.01 22.40
CA ILE A 793 -8.28 -18.27 22.32
C ILE A 793 -7.92 -19.29 23.41
N SER A 794 -8.83 -20.21 23.73
CA SER A 794 -8.67 -21.20 24.81
C SER A 794 -8.68 -22.63 24.29
N GLU A 795 -7.71 -23.45 24.71
CA GLU A 795 -7.58 -24.89 24.36
C GLU A 795 -8.89 -25.65 24.50
N SER A 796 -9.59 -25.37 25.60
CA SER A 796 -10.81 -26.07 25.97
C SER A 796 -11.97 -25.84 24.99
N TRP A 797 -11.87 -24.88 24.07
CA TRP A 797 -12.90 -24.60 23.07
C TRP A 797 -12.74 -25.42 21.81
N TYR A 798 -11.58 -26.06 21.61
CA TYR A 798 -11.22 -26.71 20.36
C TYR A 798 -10.95 -28.20 20.55
N LYS A 799 -11.00 -28.94 19.45
CA LYS A 799 -10.60 -30.35 19.47
C LYS A 799 -9.10 -30.45 19.72
N ALA A 800 -8.72 -31.31 20.67
CA ALA A 800 -7.31 -31.53 21.06
C ALA A 800 -6.38 -31.88 19.87
N GLU A 801 -6.91 -32.57 18.87
CA GLU A 801 -6.18 -32.97 17.65
C GLU A 801 -5.79 -31.78 16.76
N ASN A 802 -6.58 -30.69 16.72
CA ASN A 802 -6.24 -29.46 15.99
C ASN A 802 -5.54 -28.43 16.89
N TRP A 803 -5.79 -28.46 18.20
CA TRP A 803 -5.13 -27.55 19.15
C TRP A 803 -3.62 -27.80 19.26
N ALA A 804 -3.18 -29.05 19.31
CA ALA A 804 -1.75 -29.36 19.46
C ALA A 804 -0.90 -28.81 18.30
N GLU A 805 -1.46 -28.76 17.09
CA GLU A 805 -0.82 -28.18 15.91
C GLU A 805 -0.74 -26.65 16.00
N PHE A 806 -1.85 -26.01 16.38
CA PHE A 806 -1.91 -24.57 16.64
C PHE A 806 -0.96 -24.13 17.76
N ASP A 807 -0.97 -24.81 18.91
CA ASP A 807 -0.15 -24.45 20.08
C ASP A 807 1.34 -24.52 19.76
N ALA A 808 1.77 -25.55 19.01
CA ALA A 808 3.15 -25.65 18.54
C ALA A 808 3.52 -24.52 17.56
N ALA A 809 2.63 -24.17 16.63
CA ALA A 809 2.86 -23.08 15.69
C ALA A 809 2.91 -21.72 16.42
N TYR A 810 2.00 -21.48 17.37
CA TYR A 810 1.95 -20.26 18.17
C TYR A 810 3.20 -20.05 19.02
N LEU A 811 3.69 -21.11 19.70
CA LEU A 811 4.91 -21.01 20.50
C LEU A 811 6.15 -20.74 19.64
N ASN A 812 6.26 -21.37 18.46
CA ASN A 812 7.37 -21.11 17.55
C ASN A 812 7.32 -19.68 17.01
N ALA A 813 6.14 -19.20 16.58
CA ALA A 813 5.98 -17.85 16.08
C ALA A 813 6.26 -16.80 17.16
N LYS A 814 5.73 -16.99 18.38
CA LYS A 814 5.97 -16.12 19.53
C LYS A 814 7.45 -16.02 19.91
N ALA A 815 8.19 -17.12 19.83
CA ALA A 815 9.63 -17.12 20.10
C ALA A 815 10.46 -16.42 19.00
N ALA A 816 9.91 -16.28 17.80
CA ALA A 816 10.60 -15.69 16.66
C ALA A 816 10.40 -14.18 16.49
N VAL A 817 9.41 -13.58 17.16
CA VAL A 817 9.10 -12.13 17.07
C VAL A 817 10.36 -11.29 17.31
N ASP A 818 11.02 -11.51 18.45
CA ASP A 818 12.17 -10.71 18.89
C ASP A 818 13.53 -11.40 18.60
N ASN A 819 13.56 -12.40 17.70
CA ASN A 819 14.79 -13.12 17.40
C ASN A 819 15.58 -12.41 16.28
N PRO A 820 16.76 -11.82 16.56
CA PRO A 820 17.56 -11.12 15.56
C PRO A 820 18.30 -12.07 14.61
N ASP A 821 18.44 -13.35 14.95
CA ASP A 821 19.15 -14.34 14.12
C ASP A 821 18.28 -14.92 12.99
N LEU A 822 16.96 -14.64 13.00
CA LEU A 822 16.03 -15.10 11.97
C LEU A 822 15.83 -14.01 10.91
N SER A 823 15.91 -14.40 9.63
CA SER A 823 15.55 -13.52 8.52
C SER A 823 14.05 -13.25 8.49
N ASP A 824 13.62 -12.16 7.85
CA ASP A 824 12.21 -11.81 7.71
C ASP A 824 11.40 -12.91 7.00
N ASP A 825 11.98 -13.54 5.97
CA ASP A 825 11.39 -14.73 5.32
C ASP A 825 11.08 -15.88 6.30
N ASP A 826 11.99 -16.15 7.25
CA ASP A 826 11.79 -17.24 8.21
C ASP A 826 10.72 -16.86 9.24
N LYS A 827 10.68 -15.59 9.64
CA LYS A 827 9.59 -15.07 10.48
C LYS A 827 8.25 -15.15 9.75
N MET A 828 8.20 -14.84 8.46
CA MET A 828 6.98 -14.91 7.66
C MET A 828 6.48 -16.35 7.51
N ARG A 829 7.36 -17.31 7.26
CA ARG A 829 6.99 -18.74 7.23
C ARG A 829 6.36 -19.22 8.53
N LEU A 830 6.85 -18.73 9.67
CA LEU A 830 6.27 -19.04 10.99
C LEU A 830 4.91 -18.37 11.18
N SER A 831 4.75 -17.13 10.69
CA SER A 831 3.47 -16.42 10.67
C SER A 831 2.40 -17.18 9.87
N ASN A 832 2.72 -17.58 8.62
CA ASN A 832 1.80 -18.29 7.74
C ASN A 832 1.41 -19.66 8.32
N ALA A 833 2.38 -20.39 8.90
CA ALA A 833 2.11 -21.65 9.58
C ALA A 833 1.17 -21.47 10.80
N LEU A 834 1.33 -20.38 11.57
CA LEU A 834 0.45 -20.04 12.69
C LEU A 834 -0.97 -19.73 12.19
N LEU A 835 -1.12 -18.89 11.19
CA LEU A 835 -2.44 -18.51 10.66
C LEU A 835 -3.16 -19.69 10.00
N GLU A 836 -2.44 -20.56 9.29
CA GLU A 836 -3.00 -21.80 8.75
C GLU A 836 -3.49 -22.73 9.88
N ALA A 837 -2.67 -22.95 10.93
CA ALA A 837 -3.06 -23.77 12.07
C ALA A 837 -4.26 -23.19 12.82
N TYR A 838 -4.31 -21.85 12.96
CA TYR A 838 -5.44 -21.13 13.53
C TYR A 838 -6.73 -21.31 12.71
N GLY A 839 -6.64 -21.17 11.38
CA GLY A 839 -7.77 -21.39 10.47
C GLY A 839 -8.31 -22.83 10.48
N ASN A 840 -7.47 -23.80 10.85
CA ASN A 840 -7.81 -25.22 10.95
C ASN A 840 -8.45 -25.62 12.30
N LEU A 841 -8.52 -24.71 13.27
CA LEU A 841 -9.14 -24.98 14.57
C LEU A 841 -10.62 -25.33 14.46
N GLN A 842 -11.04 -26.40 15.14
CA GLN A 842 -12.43 -26.85 15.15
C GLN A 842 -13.03 -26.77 16.55
N THR A 843 -14.10 -25.99 16.71
CA THR A 843 -14.76 -25.81 18.01
C THR A 843 -15.44 -27.09 18.49
N ILE A 844 -15.44 -27.33 19.80
CA ILE A 844 -16.25 -28.37 20.43
C ILE A 844 -17.71 -27.90 20.58
N SER A 845 -18.65 -28.84 20.59
CA SER A 845 -20.06 -28.55 20.88
C SER A 845 -20.44 -28.73 22.36
N GLN A 846 -19.58 -29.38 23.14
CA GLN A 846 -19.81 -29.69 24.56
C GLN A 846 -18.50 -30.14 25.25
N TYR A 847 -18.31 -29.76 26.51
CA TYR A 847 -17.27 -30.28 27.39
C TYR A 847 -17.54 -31.75 27.76
N THR A 848 -16.47 -32.54 27.77
CA THR A 848 -16.46 -33.92 28.24
C THR A 848 -15.25 -34.14 29.14
N VAL A 849 -15.16 -35.29 29.80
CA VAL A 849 -13.99 -35.65 30.61
C VAL A 849 -12.68 -35.63 29.78
N ARG A 850 -12.73 -35.78 28.45
CA ARG A 850 -11.54 -35.74 27.59
C ARG A 850 -11.06 -34.34 27.24
N ASN A 851 -11.94 -33.36 27.33
CA ASN A 851 -11.72 -31.94 27.02
C ASN A 851 -12.34 -31.11 28.15
N ALA A 852 -12.03 -31.51 29.38
CA ALA A 852 -12.46 -30.79 30.56
C ALA A 852 -11.85 -29.38 30.54
N MET A 853 -12.58 -28.40 31.07
CA MET A 853 -12.06 -27.04 31.17
C MET A 853 -10.82 -27.04 32.08
N ILE A 854 -9.69 -26.60 31.52
CA ILE A 854 -8.42 -26.51 32.24
C ILE A 854 -8.51 -25.30 33.17
N MET A 855 -8.30 -25.54 34.46
CA MET A 855 -8.29 -24.50 35.49
C MET A 855 -6.94 -23.77 35.50
N PRO A 856 -6.89 -22.49 35.89
CA PRO A 856 -5.62 -21.75 35.98
C PRO A 856 -4.70 -22.38 37.03
N ASP A 857 -3.41 -22.49 36.72
CA ASP A 857 -2.40 -23.08 37.61
C ASP A 857 -1.46 -22.04 38.23
N GLU A 858 -1.53 -20.79 37.79
CA GLU A 858 -0.78 -19.66 38.34
C GLU A 858 -1.70 -18.55 38.85
N PHE A 859 -1.25 -17.74 39.82
CA PHE A 859 -2.07 -16.71 40.47
C PHE A 859 -2.48 -15.56 39.53
N ASP A 860 -1.64 -15.28 38.52
CA ASP A 860 -1.88 -14.24 37.52
C ASP A 860 -2.42 -14.81 36.20
N GLU A 861 -2.68 -16.13 36.14
CA GLU A 861 -3.27 -16.78 34.97
C GLU A 861 -4.80 -16.66 34.99
N GLU A 862 -5.35 -16.30 33.83
CA GLU A 862 -6.79 -16.20 33.61
C GLU A 862 -7.23 -17.23 32.58
N LYS A 863 -8.24 -18.04 32.91
CA LYS A 863 -8.87 -18.98 31.97
C LYS A 863 -10.35 -18.64 31.79
N LEU A 864 -10.86 -18.76 30.58
CA LEU A 864 -12.27 -18.53 30.28
C LEU A 864 -13.04 -19.86 30.24
N LEU A 865 -14.05 -19.99 31.10
CA LEU A 865 -15.06 -21.05 31.08
C LEU A 865 -16.22 -20.59 30.20
N GLU A 866 -16.72 -21.44 29.31
CA GLU A 866 -17.93 -21.16 28.52
C GLU A 866 -19.10 -22.00 29.04
N ALA A 867 -20.09 -21.36 29.69
CA ALA A 867 -21.16 -22.09 30.38
C ALA A 867 -22.01 -22.91 29.40
N GLU A 868 -22.15 -22.44 28.17
CA GLU A 868 -22.90 -23.08 27.10
C GLU A 868 -22.28 -24.35 26.53
N LEU A 869 -20.98 -24.54 26.73
CA LEU A 869 -20.31 -25.79 26.41
C LEU A 869 -20.57 -26.84 27.51
N GLY A 870 -21.19 -26.49 28.64
CA GLY A 870 -21.56 -27.42 29.69
C GLY A 870 -22.63 -28.45 29.27
N VAL A 871 -22.77 -29.51 30.07
CA VAL A 871 -23.89 -30.47 29.96
C VAL A 871 -25.13 -29.84 30.58
N LEU A 872 -26.07 -29.47 29.71
CA LEU A 872 -27.33 -28.83 30.06
C LEU A 872 -28.39 -29.89 30.42
N ASP A 873 -28.90 -29.86 31.65
CA ASP A 873 -29.98 -30.75 32.11
C ASP A 873 -31.20 -29.94 32.60
N SER A 874 -32.35 -30.21 31.98
CA SER A 874 -33.64 -29.61 32.29
C SER A 874 -34.66 -30.62 32.83
N SER A 875 -34.25 -31.85 33.17
CA SER A 875 -35.13 -32.95 33.55
C SER A 875 -35.57 -32.90 35.01
N HIS A 876 -36.67 -32.19 35.28
CA HIS A 876 -37.33 -32.13 36.60
C HIS A 876 -38.86 -32.22 36.47
N ASP A 877 -39.53 -32.68 37.53
CA ASP A 877 -40.93 -33.14 37.54
C ASP A 877 -42.02 -32.09 37.16
N ASN A 878 -41.66 -30.84 36.85
CA ASN A 878 -42.62 -29.75 36.59
C ASN A 878 -42.25 -28.79 35.43
N ILE A 879 -41.47 -29.22 34.42
CA ILE A 879 -41.01 -28.34 33.32
C ILE A 879 -41.36 -28.90 31.94
N VAL A 880 -41.84 -28.05 31.02
CA VAL A 880 -42.05 -28.38 29.59
C VAL A 880 -40.68 -28.42 28.90
N LYS A 881 -40.34 -29.55 28.28
CA LYS A 881 -39.01 -29.92 27.77
C LYS A 881 -38.35 -28.92 26.78
N ASP A 882 -39.09 -27.98 26.20
CA ASP A 882 -38.61 -27.07 25.14
C ASP A 882 -38.70 -25.56 25.51
N GLU A 883 -38.96 -25.20 26.77
CA GLU A 883 -39.12 -23.79 27.19
C GLU A 883 -37.94 -23.16 27.94
N TYR A 884 -36.92 -23.93 28.35
CA TYR A 884 -35.83 -23.45 29.25
C TYR A 884 -34.46 -24.04 28.84
N LEU A 885 -33.36 -23.33 29.14
CA LEU A 885 -31.98 -23.50 28.61
C LEU A 885 -31.82 -23.23 27.10
N LYS A 886 -32.27 -22.06 26.62
CA LYS A 886 -32.08 -21.64 25.22
C LYS A 886 -30.72 -20.98 25.02
N MET A 887 -30.07 -21.30 23.90
CA MET A 887 -28.89 -20.60 23.41
C MET A 887 -29.28 -19.39 22.56
N VAL A 888 -28.56 -18.29 22.73
CA VAL A 888 -28.70 -17.09 21.89
C VAL A 888 -27.33 -16.62 21.42
N ASN A 889 -27.25 -16.14 20.18
CA ASN A 889 -26.03 -15.56 19.62
C ASN A 889 -25.98 -14.05 19.86
N GLY A 890 -24.78 -13.49 20.01
CA GLY A 890 -24.56 -12.05 20.11
C GLY A 890 -23.08 -11.72 20.15
N ASN A 891 -22.72 -10.55 19.63
CA ASN A 891 -21.31 -10.14 19.50
C ASN A 891 -20.67 -9.76 20.85
N ASP A 892 -21.49 -9.49 21.87
CA ASP A 892 -21.05 -9.06 23.20
C ASP A 892 -20.88 -10.24 24.19
N TYR A 893 -20.89 -11.48 23.71
CA TYR A 893 -20.83 -12.70 24.53
C TYR A 893 -19.50 -13.43 24.33
N SER A 894 -18.98 -14.06 25.39
CA SER A 894 -17.79 -14.91 25.28
C SER A 894 -18.07 -16.05 24.30
N ASN A 895 -17.21 -16.18 23.26
CA ASN A 895 -17.41 -17.09 22.13
C ASN A 895 -18.73 -16.88 21.31
N GLY A 896 -19.34 -15.69 21.40
CA GLY A 896 -20.46 -15.26 20.59
C GLY A 896 -21.83 -15.90 20.93
N ARG A 897 -21.93 -16.65 22.04
CA ARG A 897 -23.15 -17.37 22.44
C ARG A 897 -23.30 -17.45 23.96
N MET A 898 -24.53 -17.33 24.46
CA MET A 898 -24.82 -17.47 25.90
C MET A 898 -26.05 -18.35 26.18
N ILE A 899 -26.21 -18.81 27.42
CA ILE A 899 -27.45 -19.46 27.90
C ILE A 899 -28.44 -18.38 28.36
N ASP A 900 -29.58 -18.25 27.67
CA ASP A 900 -30.58 -17.18 27.90
C ASP A 900 -31.51 -17.45 29.11
N LYS A 901 -31.78 -18.71 29.46
CA LYS A 901 -32.86 -19.06 30.42
C LYS A 901 -32.53 -20.22 31.34
N ILE A 902 -31.88 -19.95 32.46
CA ILE A 902 -31.70 -20.86 33.59
C ILE A 902 -32.79 -20.60 34.63
N LYS A 903 -33.53 -21.64 35.01
CA LYS A 903 -34.54 -21.63 36.08
C LYS A 903 -34.20 -22.61 37.20
N GLU A 904 -34.92 -22.48 38.30
CA GLU A 904 -34.90 -23.47 39.39
C GLU A 904 -35.18 -24.89 38.87
N GLY A 905 -34.26 -25.82 39.19
CA GLY A 905 -34.24 -27.19 38.69
C GLY A 905 -33.42 -27.41 37.42
N ASN A 906 -32.90 -26.36 36.77
CA ASN A 906 -31.92 -26.53 35.68
C ASN A 906 -30.51 -26.67 36.24
N THR A 907 -29.73 -27.52 35.57
CA THR A 907 -28.34 -27.78 35.93
C THR A 907 -27.44 -27.63 34.71
N ILE A 908 -26.31 -26.95 34.90
CA ILE A 908 -25.20 -26.92 33.93
C ILE A 908 -24.04 -27.66 34.58
N THR A 909 -23.55 -28.72 33.93
CA THR A 909 -22.41 -29.48 34.42
C THR A 909 -21.19 -29.24 33.55
N VAL A 910 -20.11 -28.73 34.11
CA VAL A 910 -18.83 -28.50 33.43
C VAL A 910 -17.77 -29.39 34.08
N PRO A 911 -17.18 -30.37 33.35
CA PRO A 911 -16.00 -31.05 33.84
C PRO A 911 -14.83 -30.07 33.88
N LEU A 912 -14.25 -29.88 35.06
CA LEU A 912 -13.05 -29.09 35.32
C LEU A 912 -11.86 -30.04 35.48
N ASN A 913 -10.70 -29.65 34.99
CA ASN A 913 -9.44 -30.30 35.25
C ASN A 913 -8.53 -29.30 35.95
N THR A 914 -8.27 -29.52 37.24
CA THR A 914 -7.30 -28.73 38.01
C THR A 914 -6.11 -29.58 38.39
N THR A 915 -4.91 -29.01 38.41
CA THR A 915 -3.74 -29.74 38.93
C THR A 915 -3.53 -29.49 40.43
N HIS A 916 -4.31 -28.60 41.07
CA HIS A 916 -4.19 -28.24 42.49
C HIS A 916 -5.55 -28.12 43.19
N ALA A 917 -5.60 -28.54 44.46
CA ALA A 917 -6.68 -28.14 45.37
C ALA A 917 -6.48 -26.67 45.78
N GLY A 918 -7.58 -25.92 45.93
CA GLY A 918 -7.48 -24.49 46.16
C GLY A 918 -8.79 -23.73 46.01
N THR A 919 -8.71 -22.42 46.18
CA THR A 919 -9.81 -21.48 45.94
C THR A 919 -9.62 -20.80 44.60
N TYR A 920 -10.64 -20.89 43.76
CA TYR A 920 -10.70 -20.29 42.43
C TYR A 920 -11.83 -19.27 42.39
N SER A 921 -11.59 -18.08 41.88
CA SER A 921 -12.66 -17.10 41.66
C SER A 921 -13.21 -17.26 40.26
N PHE A 922 -14.53 -17.40 40.17
CA PHE A 922 -15.26 -17.42 38.91
C PHE A 922 -16.07 -16.14 38.79
N ASP A 923 -15.73 -15.31 37.82
CA ASP A 923 -16.43 -14.07 37.50
C ASP A 923 -17.44 -14.35 36.39
N PHE A 924 -18.68 -14.69 36.75
CA PHE A 924 -19.74 -14.99 35.80
C PHE A 924 -20.43 -13.73 35.29
N ASP A 925 -20.56 -13.61 33.98
CA ASP A 925 -21.42 -12.61 33.38
C ASP A 925 -22.85 -13.11 33.31
N TYR A 926 -23.79 -12.34 33.86
CA TYR A 926 -25.19 -12.74 34.01
C TYR A 926 -26.20 -11.62 33.76
N LYS A 927 -27.46 -12.01 33.48
CA LYS A 927 -28.67 -11.18 33.57
C LYS A 927 -29.74 -11.92 34.35
N ALA A 928 -30.43 -11.28 35.29
CA ALA A 928 -31.51 -11.91 36.05
C ALA A 928 -32.82 -11.12 35.94
N THR A 929 -33.94 -11.82 35.75
CA THR A 929 -35.28 -11.20 35.64
C THR A 929 -35.92 -10.90 37.00
N ALA A 930 -35.36 -11.46 38.07
CA ALA A 930 -35.71 -11.22 39.46
C ALA A 930 -34.46 -11.48 40.31
N ASP A 931 -34.49 -11.13 41.60
CA ASP A 931 -33.42 -11.54 42.52
C ASP A 931 -33.40 -13.08 42.60
N MET A 932 -32.25 -13.66 42.29
CA MET A 932 -32.02 -15.11 42.19
C MET A 932 -30.77 -15.47 43.01
N THR A 933 -30.59 -16.76 43.32
CA THR A 933 -29.34 -17.25 43.92
C THR A 933 -28.68 -18.22 42.98
N LEU A 934 -27.46 -17.89 42.53
CA LEU A 934 -26.60 -18.81 41.78
C LEU A 934 -25.84 -19.69 42.77
N SER A 935 -25.84 -21.00 42.53
CA SER A 935 -25.18 -21.99 43.37
C SER A 935 -24.22 -22.81 42.55
N ILE A 936 -23.01 -22.96 43.08
CA ILE A 936 -21.95 -23.81 42.53
C ILE A 936 -21.70 -24.94 43.50
N SER A 937 -21.60 -26.16 42.98
CA SER A 937 -21.37 -27.37 43.75
C SER A 937 -20.70 -28.45 42.89
N GLY A 938 -20.35 -29.59 43.47
CA GLY A 938 -19.74 -30.70 42.75
C GLY A 938 -19.15 -31.73 43.70
N GLU A 939 -18.77 -32.90 43.19
CA GLU A 939 -18.05 -33.89 43.99
C GLU A 939 -16.60 -33.39 44.22
N GLY A 940 -16.23 -33.13 45.47
CA GLY A 940 -14.94 -32.49 45.78
C GLY A 940 -14.89 -30.99 45.46
N ILE A 941 -16.05 -30.34 45.31
CA ILE A 941 -16.19 -28.89 45.25
C ILE A 941 -17.10 -28.46 46.40
N GLN A 942 -16.60 -27.58 47.28
CA GLN A 942 -17.42 -27.06 48.37
C GLN A 942 -18.53 -26.17 47.82
N SER A 943 -19.76 -26.39 48.27
CA SER A 943 -20.91 -25.65 47.74
C SER A 943 -20.86 -24.19 48.16
N GLN A 944 -20.99 -23.30 47.17
CA GLN A 944 -20.95 -21.85 47.34
C GLN A 944 -22.17 -21.24 46.66
N THR A 945 -22.66 -20.14 47.22
CA THR A 945 -23.85 -19.45 46.68
C THR A 945 -23.64 -17.96 46.64
N VAL A 946 -24.17 -17.31 45.61
CA VAL A 946 -24.12 -15.86 45.47
C VAL A 946 -25.48 -15.30 45.02
N GLU A 947 -25.90 -14.19 45.64
CA GLU A 947 -27.11 -13.48 45.23
C GLU A 947 -26.87 -12.72 43.91
N LEU A 948 -27.75 -12.99 42.95
CA LEU A 948 -27.86 -12.27 41.69
C LEU A 948 -29.02 -11.28 41.79
N LYS A 949 -28.74 -9.99 41.58
CA LYS A 949 -29.77 -8.95 41.60
C LYS A 949 -30.42 -8.79 40.24
N ALA A 950 -31.72 -8.50 40.23
CA ALA A 950 -32.42 -8.15 39.00
C ALA A 950 -31.89 -6.80 38.47
N ALA A 951 -31.50 -6.76 37.20
CA ALA A 951 -31.00 -5.54 36.55
C ALA A 951 -31.70 -5.34 35.20
N ASP A 952 -32.06 -4.10 34.87
CA ASP A 952 -32.67 -3.77 33.58
C ASP A 952 -31.60 -3.76 32.47
N ALA A 953 -31.78 -4.67 31.50
CA ALA A 953 -31.17 -4.73 30.16
C ALA A 953 -29.66 -4.99 29.96
N GLN A 954 -28.75 -4.71 30.91
CA GLN A 954 -27.28 -4.90 30.72
C GLN A 954 -26.73 -6.13 31.45
N MET A 955 -25.67 -6.76 30.89
CA MET A 955 -24.92 -7.84 31.57
C MET A 955 -24.25 -7.28 32.82
N SER A 956 -24.23 -8.05 33.89
CA SER A 956 -23.52 -7.74 35.14
C SER A 956 -22.59 -8.90 35.47
N THR A 957 -21.41 -8.60 36.01
CA THR A 957 -20.45 -9.62 36.44
C THR A 957 -20.64 -9.94 37.92
N LYS A 958 -20.56 -11.23 38.28
CA LYS A 958 -20.56 -11.67 39.66
C LYS A 958 -19.48 -12.70 39.95
N SER A 959 -18.58 -12.33 40.84
CA SER A 959 -17.55 -13.20 41.40
C SER A 959 -18.13 -14.18 42.42
N ILE A 960 -17.73 -15.44 42.30
CA ILE A 960 -17.95 -16.49 43.29
C ILE A 960 -16.65 -17.28 43.48
N ASP A 961 -16.18 -17.32 44.72
CA ASP A 961 -14.98 -18.08 45.09
C ASP A 961 -15.38 -19.53 45.35
N VAL A 962 -14.83 -20.46 44.57
CA VAL A 962 -15.13 -21.90 44.56
C VAL A 962 -13.93 -22.64 45.13
N ILE A 963 -14.16 -23.46 46.14
CA ILE A 963 -13.12 -24.27 46.79
C ILE A 963 -13.16 -25.67 46.17
N VAL A 964 -12.06 -26.06 45.53
CA VAL A 964 -11.85 -27.39 44.96
C VAL A 964 -10.95 -28.18 45.92
N ASP A 965 -11.48 -29.28 46.46
CA ASP A 965 -10.85 -30.02 47.56
C ASP A 965 -9.70 -30.94 47.11
N ASN A 966 -9.68 -31.37 45.84
CA ASN A 966 -8.66 -32.31 45.34
C ASN A 966 -8.25 -31.98 43.90
N PRO A 967 -6.97 -32.20 43.54
CA PRO A 967 -6.52 -32.13 42.15
C PRO A 967 -7.13 -33.25 41.29
N GLY A 968 -7.22 -33.01 39.99
CA GLY A 968 -7.77 -33.91 38.98
C GLY A 968 -9.09 -33.42 38.39
N ILE A 969 -9.79 -34.34 37.70
CA ILE A 969 -11.04 -34.02 37.03
C ILE A 969 -12.21 -34.11 38.01
N THR A 970 -12.98 -33.02 38.14
CA THR A 970 -14.25 -32.97 38.88
C THR A 970 -15.33 -32.29 38.05
N ASN A 971 -16.60 -32.46 38.41
CA ASN A 971 -17.73 -31.81 37.75
C ASN A 971 -18.19 -30.61 38.57
N LEU A 972 -18.03 -29.41 38.00
CA LEU A 972 -18.70 -28.19 38.43
C LEU A 972 -20.17 -28.27 38.05
N VAL A 973 -21.05 -28.10 39.03
CA VAL A 973 -22.50 -28.14 38.88
C VAL A 973 -23.04 -26.77 39.24
N ILE A 974 -23.51 -26.05 38.22
CA ILE A 974 -24.10 -24.71 38.34
C ILE A 974 -25.62 -24.85 38.33
N THR A 975 -26.28 -24.25 39.32
CA THR A 975 -27.74 -24.18 39.44
C THR A 975 -28.17 -22.77 39.85
N ALA A 976 -29.42 -22.41 39.57
CA ALA A 976 -30.01 -21.15 40.05
C ALA A 976 -31.32 -21.44 40.79
N THR A 977 -31.61 -20.72 41.88
CA THR A 977 -32.84 -20.89 42.67
C THR A 977 -33.57 -19.55 42.85
N GLY A 978 -34.92 -19.59 42.86
CA GLY A 978 -35.78 -18.41 42.94
C GLY A 978 -36.89 -18.38 41.89
N GLU A 979 -37.81 -17.41 41.98
CA GLU A 979 -39.02 -17.33 41.14
C GLU A 979 -38.78 -16.74 39.72
N GLY A 980 -37.55 -16.28 39.42
CA GLY A 980 -37.16 -15.64 38.15
C GLY A 980 -36.42 -16.56 37.17
N MET A 981 -35.68 -15.95 36.23
CA MET A 981 -34.75 -16.61 35.31
C MET A 981 -33.41 -15.89 35.29
N VAL A 982 -32.34 -16.63 35.02
CA VAL A 982 -30.99 -16.10 34.84
C VAL A 982 -30.49 -16.45 33.44
N ALA A 983 -30.00 -15.47 32.69
CA ALA A 983 -29.13 -15.70 31.56
C ALA A 983 -27.68 -15.68 32.06
N LEU A 984 -26.87 -16.62 31.60
CA LEU A 984 -25.49 -16.81 32.02
C LEU A 984 -24.62 -16.99 30.78
N ASP A 985 -23.54 -16.22 30.72
CA ASP A 985 -22.49 -16.36 29.72
C ASP A 985 -21.33 -17.19 30.30
N GLY A 986 -20.13 -17.05 29.76
CA GLY A 986 -18.92 -17.59 30.35
C GLY A 986 -18.56 -17.01 31.73
N ALA A 987 -17.48 -17.57 32.29
CA ALA A 987 -16.84 -17.07 33.49
C ALA A 987 -15.34 -16.94 33.31
N LYS A 988 -14.81 -15.80 33.74
CA LYS A 988 -13.38 -15.64 33.91
C LYS A 988 -12.93 -16.29 35.22
N VAL A 989 -11.98 -17.21 35.12
CA VAL A 989 -11.54 -18.04 36.24
C VAL A 989 -10.10 -17.68 36.61
N THR A 990 -9.87 -17.39 37.88
CA THR A 990 -8.55 -17.03 38.43
C THR A 990 -8.25 -17.85 39.69
N LEU A 991 -6.99 -18.25 39.87
CA LEU A 991 -6.54 -18.93 41.09
C LEU A 991 -6.36 -17.89 42.21
N LYS A 992 -7.08 -18.03 43.33
CA LYS A 992 -6.98 -17.11 44.49
C LYS A 992 -6.10 -17.64 45.60
N ASN A 993 -6.13 -18.96 45.80
CA ASN A 993 -5.34 -19.62 46.83
C ASN A 993 -5.11 -21.07 46.44
N VAL A 994 -3.94 -21.61 46.70
CA VAL A 994 -3.71 -23.05 46.70
C VAL A 994 -3.92 -23.54 48.13
N ASP A 995 -4.65 -24.63 48.34
CA ASP A 995 -4.75 -25.20 49.68
C ASP A 995 -3.39 -25.84 50.04
N GLU A 996 -2.58 -25.10 50.81
CA GLU A 996 -1.26 -25.53 51.29
C GLU A 996 -1.34 -26.67 52.31
N GLY A 997 -2.54 -27.14 52.67
CA GLY A 997 -2.82 -28.06 53.77
C GLY A 997 -2.04 -29.38 53.79
N ASP A 998 -1.38 -29.76 52.70
CA ASP A 998 -0.48 -30.92 52.65
C ASP A 998 1.00 -30.56 52.59
N VAL A 999 1.41 -29.31 52.43
CA VAL A 999 2.82 -28.92 52.43
C VAL A 999 3.40 -29.00 53.84
N THR A 1000 4.53 -29.69 53.96
CA THR A 1000 5.26 -29.89 55.23
C THR A 1000 6.56 -29.11 55.28
N ALA A 1001 7.16 -28.84 54.12
CA ALA A 1001 8.37 -28.04 53.94
C ALA A 1001 8.54 -27.69 52.45
N ILE A 1002 9.37 -26.70 52.14
CA ILE A 1002 9.94 -26.54 50.79
C ILE A 1002 11.43 -26.89 50.80
N GLU A 1003 11.94 -27.31 49.64
CA GLU A 1003 13.33 -27.65 49.40
C GLU A 1003 13.80 -27.02 48.09
N ILE A 1004 14.95 -26.33 48.14
CA ILE A 1004 15.62 -25.84 46.94
C ILE A 1004 16.41 -27.02 46.35
N VAL A 1005 15.89 -27.59 45.26
CA VAL A 1005 16.45 -28.76 44.58
C VAL A 1005 17.67 -28.37 43.75
N SER A 1006 17.59 -27.26 43.02
CA SER A 1006 18.73 -26.61 42.39
C SER A 1006 18.76 -25.14 42.78
N LYS A 1007 19.97 -24.64 43.08
CA LYS A 1007 20.20 -23.21 43.28
C LYS A 1007 20.17 -22.50 41.92
N PRO A 1008 19.96 -21.17 41.89
CA PRO A 1008 20.18 -20.41 40.68
C PRO A 1008 21.56 -20.68 40.08
N SER A 1009 21.66 -20.60 38.75
CA SER A 1009 22.92 -20.78 38.02
C SER A 1009 23.94 -19.71 38.44
N LYS A 1010 23.45 -18.50 38.75
CA LYS A 1010 24.25 -17.41 39.32
C LYS A 1010 24.17 -17.41 40.85
N THR A 1011 25.24 -17.86 41.50
CA THR A 1011 25.42 -17.79 42.97
C THR A 1011 26.56 -16.87 43.40
N VAL A 1012 27.26 -16.26 42.44
CA VAL A 1012 28.32 -15.27 42.66
C VAL A 1012 27.91 -13.97 41.96
N TYR A 1013 27.91 -12.89 42.71
CA TYR A 1013 27.46 -11.56 42.31
C TYR A 1013 28.59 -10.56 42.52
N THR A 1014 28.57 -9.45 41.81
CA THR A 1014 29.40 -8.27 42.08
C THR A 1014 28.61 -7.22 42.86
N VAL A 1015 29.31 -6.31 43.56
CA VAL A 1015 28.63 -5.21 44.27
C VAL A 1015 27.78 -4.39 43.28
N GLY A 1016 26.46 -4.37 43.51
CA GLY A 1016 25.47 -3.67 42.67
C GLY A 1016 24.68 -4.54 41.68
N ASP A 1017 25.00 -5.83 41.53
CA ASP A 1017 24.26 -6.73 40.62
C ASP A 1017 22.79 -6.94 41.07
N GLU A 1018 21.88 -7.14 40.12
CA GLU A 1018 20.49 -7.57 40.37
C GLU A 1018 20.38 -9.09 40.58
N LEU A 1019 19.29 -9.53 41.23
CA LEU A 1019 19.03 -10.93 41.54
C LEU A 1019 18.64 -11.72 40.28
N ASP A 1020 19.37 -12.79 39.98
CA ASP A 1020 19.08 -13.71 38.88
C ASP A 1020 18.75 -15.10 39.45
N LEU A 1021 17.52 -15.56 39.21
CA LEU A 1021 17.01 -16.84 39.70
C LEU A 1021 17.06 -17.96 38.64
N THR A 1022 17.61 -17.69 37.45
CA THR A 1022 17.62 -18.63 36.32
C THR A 1022 18.27 -19.97 36.70
N GLY A 1023 17.56 -21.07 36.44
CA GLY A 1023 18.00 -22.44 36.77
C GLY A 1023 17.77 -22.86 38.22
N MET A 1024 17.16 -22.01 39.05
CA MET A 1024 16.67 -22.42 40.37
C MET A 1024 15.47 -23.36 40.22
N GLN A 1025 15.40 -24.39 41.06
CA GLN A 1025 14.24 -25.27 41.18
C GLN A 1025 13.90 -25.44 42.66
N VAL A 1026 12.64 -25.23 43.00
CA VAL A 1026 12.12 -25.34 44.36
C VAL A 1026 10.95 -26.32 44.35
N VAL A 1027 10.94 -27.27 45.28
CA VAL A 1027 9.83 -28.20 45.43
C VAL A 1027 9.23 -28.10 46.83
N ALA A 1028 7.91 -28.20 46.93
CA ALA A 1028 7.18 -28.41 48.18
C ALA A 1028 7.06 -29.90 48.47
N LYS A 1029 7.32 -30.31 49.72
CA LYS A 1029 7.12 -31.68 50.23
C LYS A 1029 5.74 -31.83 50.82
N LEU A 1030 4.96 -32.77 50.31
CA LEU A 1030 3.60 -33.03 50.74
C LEU A 1030 3.55 -34.05 51.89
N LYS A 1031 2.46 -34.06 52.68
CA LYS A 1031 2.23 -34.94 53.84
C LYS A 1031 2.20 -36.42 53.46
N ASP A 1032 1.85 -36.73 52.23
CA ASP A 1032 1.84 -38.09 51.67
C ASP A 1032 3.24 -38.58 51.22
N GLY A 1033 4.25 -37.71 51.30
CA GLY A 1033 5.65 -38.00 50.97
C GLY A 1033 6.04 -37.69 49.53
N THR A 1034 5.12 -37.18 48.70
CA THR A 1034 5.42 -36.72 47.33
C THR A 1034 5.96 -35.28 47.31
N THR A 1035 6.45 -34.84 46.15
CA THR A 1035 6.97 -33.48 45.94
C THR A 1035 6.26 -32.80 44.78
N MET A 1036 5.97 -31.51 44.94
CA MET A 1036 5.37 -30.62 43.94
C MET A 1036 6.38 -29.54 43.55
N ASP A 1037 6.57 -29.26 42.27
CA ASP A 1037 7.39 -28.12 41.83
C ASP A 1037 6.67 -26.80 42.14
N VAL A 1038 7.34 -25.91 42.85
CA VAL A 1038 6.82 -24.60 43.26
C VAL A 1038 7.75 -23.48 42.83
N THR A 1039 8.67 -23.72 41.89
CA THR A 1039 9.72 -22.78 41.48
C THR A 1039 9.19 -21.40 41.08
N ASN A 1040 8.09 -21.34 40.32
CA ASN A 1040 7.49 -20.08 39.87
C ASN A 1040 6.54 -19.47 40.93
N ARG A 1041 6.41 -20.09 42.10
CA ARG A 1041 5.43 -19.74 43.14
C ARG A 1041 6.08 -19.26 44.44
N VAL A 1042 7.37 -18.94 44.39
CA VAL A 1042 8.13 -18.49 45.56
C VAL A 1042 8.43 -17.01 45.49
N THR A 1043 8.48 -16.37 46.65
CA THR A 1043 9.02 -15.01 46.79
C THR A 1043 10.40 -15.07 47.41
N VAL A 1044 11.29 -14.15 47.04
CA VAL A 1044 12.68 -14.14 47.51
C VAL A 1044 12.95 -12.88 48.32
N THR A 1045 13.59 -13.07 49.47
CA THR A 1045 14.00 -11.99 50.38
C THR A 1045 15.43 -12.22 50.86
N GLY A 1046 16.07 -11.19 51.42
CA GLY A 1046 17.44 -11.31 51.96
C GLY A 1046 18.56 -11.27 50.93
N PHE A 1047 18.25 -11.08 49.64
CA PHE A 1047 19.25 -10.69 48.64
C PHE A 1047 19.76 -9.27 48.94
N ASP A 1048 21.08 -9.12 49.03
CA ASP A 1048 21.76 -7.85 49.27
C ASP A 1048 23.12 -7.85 48.54
N SER A 1049 23.16 -7.25 47.36
CA SER A 1049 24.39 -7.05 46.58
C SER A 1049 25.10 -5.73 46.90
N SER A 1050 24.68 -4.96 47.91
CA SER A 1050 25.26 -3.64 48.20
C SER A 1050 26.64 -3.69 48.86
N SER A 1051 27.07 -4.85 49.36
CA SER A 1051 28.34 -5.02 50.07
C SER A 1051 28.89 -6.44 49.93
N GLU A 1052 30.22 -6.55 49.93
CA GLU A 1052 30.93 -7.82 49.78
C GLU A 1052 30.64 -8.82 50.91
N GLY A 1053 30.73 -10.10 50.58
CA GLY A 1053 30.64 -11.21 51.52
C GLY A 1053 29.57 -12.24 51.14
N THR A 1054 29.49 -13.30 51.93
CA THR A 1054 28.45 -14.32 51.79
C THR A 1054 27.12 -13.78 52.31
N LYS A 1055 26.07 -13.85 51.51
CA LYS A 1055 24.71 -13.40 51.86
C LYS A 1055 23.75 -14.59 51.84
N THR A 1056 22.80 -14.60 52.76
CA THR A 1056 21.77 -15.64 52.83
C THR A 1056 20.50 -15.12 52.17
N VAL A 1057 20.10 -15.78 51.09
CA VAL A 1057 18.86 -15.53 50.37
C VAL A 1057 17.80 -16.51 50.88
N THR A 1058 16.65 -15.99 51.28
CA THR A 1058 15.50 -16.77 51.77
C THR A 1058 14.42 -16.81 50.70
N VAL A 1059 14.10 -18.02 50.28
CA VAL A 1059 13.00 -18.36 49.38
C VAL A 1059 11.78 -18.72 50.23
N HIS A 1060 10.65 -18.11 49.97
CA HIS A 1060 9.39 -18.32 50.69
C HIS A 1060 8.33 -18.91 49.77
N TYR A 1061 7.61 -19.90 50.26
CA TYR A 1061 6.38 -20.41 49.65
C TYR A 1061 5.26 -20.20 50.67
N GLY A 1062 4.30 -19.33 50.32
CA GLY A 1062 3.34 -18.81 51.29
C GLY A 1062 3.99 -18.02 52.43
N THR A 1063 3.30 -17.87 53.55
CA THR A 1063 3.83 -17.20 54.75
C THR A 1063 4.48 -18.14 55.76
N GLU A 1064 4.32 -19.46 55.58
CA GLU A 1064 4.67 -20.46 56.58
C GLU A 1064 5.92 -21.27 56.23
N PHE A 1065 6.30 -21.39 54.96
CA PHE A 1065 7.41 -22.24 54.52
C PHE A 1065 8.53 -21.45 53.85
N SER A 1066 9.76 -21.68 54.30
CA SER A 1066 10.93 -21.02 53.74
C SER A 1066 12.13 -21.96 53.64
N ALA A 1067 12.95 -21.79 52.62
CA ALA A 1067 14.25 -22.42 52.46
C ALA A 1067 15.31 -21.37 52.12
N THR A 1068 16.56 -21.61 52.48
CA THR A 1068 17.63 -20.62 52.30
C THR A 1068 18.79 -21.17 51.49
N PHE A 1069 19.43 -20.32 50.69
CA PHE A 1069 20.72 -20.61 50.08
C PHE A 1069 21.69 -19.43 50.25
N GLU A 1070 22.98 -19.70 50.09
CA GLU A 1070 24.02 -18.67 50.16
C GLU A 1070 24.44 -18.24 48.76
N ILE A 1071 24.66 -16.93 48.62
CA ILE A 1071 25.34 -16.31 47.48
C ILE A 1071 26.62 -15.63 47.97
N ILE A 1072 27.56 -15.37 47.07
CA ILE A 1072 28.81 -14.64 47.36
C ILE A 1072 28.81 -13.34 46.56
N VAL A 1073 28.86 -12.19 47.25
CA VAL A 1073 29.05 -10.89 46.61
C VAL A 1073 30.53 -10.53 46.67
N LYS A 1074 31.16 -10.30 45.52
CA LYS A 1074 32.57 -9.89 45.37
C LYS A 1074 32.65 -8.39 45.10
N GLY A 1075 33.75 -7.77 45.54
CA GLY A 1075 34.07 -6.40 45.17
C GLY A 1075 34.21 -6.26 43.66
N LYS A 1076 33.82 -5.11 43.11
CA LYS A 1076 34.19 -4.77 41.74
C LYS A 1076 35.72 -4.82 41.65
N VAL A 1077 36.24 -5.67 40.78
CA VAL A 1077 37.67 -5.66 40.48
C VAL A 1077 37.90 -4.45 39.59
N ASP A 1078 38.40 -3.37 40.20
CA ASP A 1078 38.96 -2.25 39.45
C ASP A 1078 40.22 -2.76 38.76
N ASN A 1079 40.16 -2.93 37.44
CA ASN A 1079 41.37 -3.11 36.64
C ASN A 1079 42.14 -1.79 36.64
N VAL A 1080 43.03 -1.63 37.62
CA VAL A 1080 44.04 -0.58 37.62
C VAL A 1080 45.38 -1.18 37.20
N THR A 1081 45.87 -0.62 36.10
CA THR A 1081 47.21 -0.64 35.53
C THR A 1081 48.32 -0.25 36.53
N ASP A 1082 49.38 -1.07 36.59
CA ASP A 1082 50.81 -0.70 36.60
C ASP A 1082 51.60 -2.03 36.73
N GLY A 1083 52.70 -2.31 36.04
CA GLY A 1083 53.86 -1.44 35.84
C GLY A 1083 55.08 -2.14 36.46
N ASP A 1084 55.90 -2.73 35.60
CA ASP A 1084 57.34 -2.96 35.69
C ASP A 1084 58.02 -3.87 36.76
N ASP A 1085 58.87 -4.74 36.16
CA ASP A 1085 60.25 -5.10 36.51
C ASP A 1085 60.65 -6.03 37.68
N ASN A 1086 61.26 -7.15 37.24
CA ASN A 1086 62.53 -7.75 37.68
C ASN A 1086 62.84 -7.92 39.19
N ASN A 1087 63.10 -9.16 39.64
CA ASN A 1087 64.47 -9.67 39.82
C ASN A 1087 64.54 -11.07 40.48
N SER A 1088 65.22 -11.98 39.77
CA SER A 1088 66.15 -13.05 40.18
C SER A 1088 66.03 -13.84 41.51
N THR A 1089 65.97 -15.17 41.33
CA THR A 1089 66.83 -16.23 41.93
C THR A 1089 66.73 -16.58 43.42
N GLN A 1090 66.35 -17.82 43.74
CA GLN A 1090 67.29 -18.88 44.16
C GLN A 1090 66.70 -20.30 44.16
N ASP A 1091 67.54 -21.20 43.64
CA ASP A 1091 67.61 -22.67 43.53
C ASP A 1091 67.79 -23.39 44.90
N PRO A 1092 68.02 -24.72 45.07
CA PRO A 1092 67.64 -25.96 44.33
C PRO A 1092 67.09 -27.13 45.21
N SER A 1093 66.75 -28.22 44.51
CA SER A 1093 66.75 -29.66 44.88
C SER A 1093 65.35 -30.25 45.11
N VAL A 1094 64.93 -31.35 44.43
CA VAL A 1094 65.56 -32.67 44.32
C VAL A 1094 65.04 -33.44 43.08
N SER A 1095 65.96 -34.16 42.39
CA SER A 1095 65.89 -35.38 41.53
C SER A 1095 64.54 -35.84 40.90
N GLU A 1096 64.42 -36.30 39.66
CA GLU A 1096 65.15 -37.34 38.90
C GLU A 1096 64.86 -37.22 37.37
N LYS A 1097 65.74 -37.78 36.55
CA LYS A 1097 65.59 -38.14 35.11
C LYS A 1097 65.64 -39.69 35.01
N PRO A 1098 65.39 -40.40 33.87
CA PRO A 1098 65.31 -39.98 32.45
C PRO A 1098 64.29 -40.71 31.51
N GLY A 1099 64.21 -40.28 30.24
CA GLY A 1099 63.99 -41.11 29.02
C GLY A 1099 62.54 -41.21 28.48
N ALA A 1100 62.18 -40.73 27.29
CA ALA A 1100 62.54 -41.11 25.91
C ALA A 1100 62.14 -42.55 25.49
N ASN A 1101 61.08 -42.71 24.66
CA ASN A 1101 61.12 -43.28 23.29
C ASN A 1101 59.73 -43.70 22.74
N ASN A 1102 59.58 -43.46 21.43
CA ASN A 1102 58.97 -44.25 20.36
C ASN A 1102 58.01 -45.42 20.65
N GLY A 1103 56.99 -45.50 19.79
CA GLY A 1103 55.84 -46.41 19.90
C GLY A 1103 56.03 -47.85 19.43
N GLN A 1104 54.92 -48.58 19.44
CA GLN A 1104 54.78 -49.86 18.75
C GLN A 1104 53.31 -50.29 18.60
N ASN A 1105 52.97 -50.67 17.37
CA ASN A 1105 51.90 -51.59 16.99
C ASN A 1105 52.06 -52.96 17.67
N ALA A 1106 50.95 -53.62 18.04
CA ALA A 1106 50.45 -54.84 17.38
C ALA A 1106 49.53 -55.72 18.27
N ASN A 1107 48.37 -56.05 17.69
CA ASN A 1107 47.71 -57.36 17.61
C ASN A 1107 46.89 -58.00 18.77
N ALA A 1108 45.61 -58.24 18.41
CA ALA A 1108 44.90 -59.53 18.31
C ALA A 1108 43.92 -59.94 19.43
N THR A 1109 42.65 -60.19 19.01
CA THR A 1109 41.80 -61.41 19.14
C THR A 1109 40.35 -60.99 18.86
N ASP A 1110 39.67 -61.36 17.77
CA ASP A 1110 39.11 -62.67 17.33
C ASP A 1110 37.81 -63.11 18.06
N THR A 1111 36.92 -63.72 17.28
CA THR A 1111 35.54 -64.26 17.50
C THR A 1111 34.40 -63.23 17.31
N GLY A 1112 33.37 -63.45 16.49
CA GLY A 1112 32.92 -64.63 15.76
C GLY A 1112 31.41 -64.84 15.93
N ASP A 1113 30.65 -64.39 14.92
CA ASP A 1113 29.30 -64.79 14.46
C ASP A 1113 28.26 -65.40 15.41
N GLN A 1114 27.07 -64.76 15.44
CA GLN A 1114 25.81 -65.49 15.26
C GLN A 1114 24.89 -64.84 14.22
N GLN A 1115 24.26 -65.75 13.50
CA GLN A 1115 23.51 -65.66 12.25
C GLN A 1115 22.02 -65.32 12.43
N THR A 1116 21.51 -64.54 11.46
CA THR A 1116 20.32 -64.80 10.61
C THR A 1116 18.91 -64.88 11.24
N MET A 1117 18.00 -64.01 10.79
CA MET A 1117 16.81 -64.39 9.98
C MET A 1117 16.14 -63.15 9.34
N ALA A 1118 15.97 -63.22 8.02
CA ALA A 1118 15.32 -62.28 7.12
C ALA A 1118 13.81 -62.55 6.98
N ILE A 1119 13.07 -61.70 6.23
CA ILE A 1119 12.20 -62.04 5.07
C ILE A 1119 11.34 -60.81 4.66
N PHE A 1120 11.69 -60.12 3.54
CA PHE A 1120 10.99 -60.00 2.21
C PHE A 1120 9.97 -58.82 2.08
N ALA A 1121 9.80 -58.10 0.96
CA ALA A 1121 10.16 -58.31 -0.46
C ALA A 1121 10.08 -57.01 -1.33
N LEU A 1122 10.99 -56.94 -2.33
CA LEU A 1122 10.89 -56.50 -3.75
C LEU A 1122 10.15 -55.20 -4.18
N GLY A 1123 10.64 -54.40 -5.14
CA GLY A 1123 11.81 -54.56 -6.01
C GLY A 1123 11.96 -53.48 -7.12
N ILE A 1124 13.23 -53.22 -7.49
CA ILE A 1124 13.89 -53.09 -8.82
C ILE A 1124 13.14 -52.32 -9.96
N ILE A 1125 13.69 -51.31 -10.67
CA ILE A 1125 14.71 -51.36 -11.77
C ILE A 1125 15.07 -49.93 -12.31
N ILE A 1126 16.37 -49.55 -12.28
CA ILE A 1126 17.34 -49.18 -13.38
C ILE A 1126 16.94 -47.95 -14.26
N SER A 1127 17.76 -46.92 -14.57
CA SER A 1127 19.16 -46.72 -15.03
C SER A 1127 19.40 -45.18 -15.10
N GLY A 1128 20.59 -44.56 -15.13
CA GLY A 1128 21.98 -44.99 -15.26
C GLY A 1128 22.86 -43.88 -15.91
N ALA A 1129 24.10 -43.75 -15.40
CA ALA A 1129 25.35 -43.16 -15.97
C ALA A 1129 25.40 -41.65 -16.32
N VAL A 1130 26.25 -40.79 -15.72
CA VAL A 1130 27.73 -40.74 -15.53
C VAL A 1130 28.54 -40.33 -16.77
N TYR A 1131 29.09 -39.11 -16.69
CA TYR A 1131 30.38 -38.55 -17.15
C TYR A 1131 31.21 -39.29 -18.23
N ILE A 1132 31.79 -38.51 -19.17
CA ILE A 1132 33.25 -38.31 -19.33
C ILE A 1132 33.59 -37.30 -20.45
N VAL A 1133 34.58 -36.45 -20.10
CA VAL A 1133 35.38 -35.48 -20.86
C VAL A 1133 36.19 -36.10 -22.01
N VAL A 1134 36.28 -35.43 -23.18
CA VAL A 1134 37.51 -35.38 -24.00
C VAL A 1134 37.66 -34.04 -24.75
N LYS A 1135 38.79 -33.36 -24.50
CA LYS A 1135 39.33 -32.21 -25.27
C LYS A 1135 39.82 -32.64 -26.66
N ARG A 1136 39.60 -31.81 -27.69
CA ARG A 1136 40.64 -31.05 -28.48
C ARG A 1136 40.27 -30.84 -29.95
N LYS A 1137 40.45 -29.57 -30.35
CA LYS A 1137 41.09 -29.01 -31.57
C LYS A 1137 40.34 -28.98 -32.91
N LYS A 1138 40.14 -27.71 -33.31
CA LYS A 1138 40.54 -27.01 -34.55
C LYS A 1138 39.71 -27.23 -35.83
N GLU A 1139 39.12 -26.10 -36.24
CA GLU A 1139 39.16 -25.46 -37.57
C GLU A 1139 38.82 -26.32 -38.80
N TYR A 1140 37.74 -25.99 -39.52
CA TYR A 1140 37.80 -25.17 -40.76
C TYR A 1140 36.41 -25.05 -41.43
N ASP A 1141 36.09 -23.80 -41.77
CA ASP A 1141 35.39 -23.26 -42.96
C ASP A 1141 33.96 -23.62 -43.42
N HIS A 1142 33.28 -22.51 -43.78
CA HIS A 1142 32.16 -22.29 -44.72
C HIS A 1142 30.79 -22.86 -44.30
N ASN A 1143 29.73 -22.07 -44.11
CA ASN A 1143 29.26 -20.80 -44.68
C ASN A 1143 28.50 -19.97 -43.65
#